data_AF-A0A6P4EIM5-F1
#
_entry.id   AF-A0A6P4EIM5-F1
#
_cell.length_a   1.000
_cell.length_b   1.000
_cell.length_c   1.000
_cell.angle_alpha   90.00
_cell.angle_beta   90.00
_cell.angle_gamma   90.00
#
_symmetry.space_group_name_H-M   'P 1'
#
loop_
_entity.id
_entity.type
_entity.pdbx_description
1 polymer ?
#
loop_
_entity_poly.entity_id
_entity_poly.type
_entity_poly.pdbx_seq_one_letter_code
_entity_poly.pdbx_strand_id
1 'polypeptide(L)'
;MLSRLKLLRSANPQILRAQFLTSTFKSVSTLDKMTETKAKEAKLFSHNKVTFPRVIHQREYKYTEGKVYHGFRCERVDHISDFELTSYTLRHEGTGMELWHIDRSDANKVFSISFRTTPFDSTGLPHILEHLVLCGSKRYPVRDPFFKMLNRSVATFMNAMTGPDYTIYPFSTMNEIDYRNLQHIYLDAVFRPNLKYLDFLQEGWRLENKDIHDRDTQIVIKGVVYNEMKGAFAENAQVFGQNLLNNILPDHTYKHVSGGNPLEIPKLTHTDLVDFHRKYYHPSNSRVFSYGLLDLSKTLAILDKDYLSDQRCIDSSYSLIPPQERWIQPRNVHISSRLDNMGATINRQNQIAIALLMCDATNIQESFELHVLSEILIRGPNSVFYKNLIEPNFSGGYNQSTGYSSDTKDTAFVVGLQDLRVEDFTKFIELFDKTIFKAMNDGFESQHVESVLHNLELSLKHQSPFFGNTLLFNSTALWNYEGDVVSNLRVTEMISRLRESLSHKKTYFQDKIKQYFVNNNHRLTLTMSADELYEENFKQAEFELLNQKVKSLDKKKLKEIHENGLILDAFQKAKPNTEVLPCLSINDVSKPPKLPKILIQSIQNVQTQICKVSTNDITYFKCLFNITDLSQEETLLVPLFCSVISALGTGKYNYREFDTLVFSKTGGIDFKLNLIENVEDAKSYGLSVMMSSHALDKNVPDMFGLCQELFHNFKFDDSERVKMLIENYISNISVGVASSGHLYAMLGATALVSNAGKLKSLLSGVDHIEFMKNFVQQTNMLEICDKLRSIGTKIFNKNNMRGAINSTESYLPSAINHYRNFLQALPEFKKTNKISMINFYSPSCQQYVMNIPVNYCAKAFFTVPYMHQDHPSLRVLAKFVSTKYLLPLVREQNGAYGAGAKISSDGIFSFYSYRDPHSTKTLDAFEKTYEWLRSERQMIDPQSIFEAKLGVLQQLDSPIAPGNIGVDNFIYEVSQENFEKYRSGILSVTIDDLLDTIEKYFRKPPNHYGKCILGPANKQLELETSQKWKIIN
;
A
#
# COMPACT_ATOMS: atom_id res chain seq x y z
N MET A 1 -1.88 -4.26 -11.03
CA MET A 1 -2.00 -4.83 -9.67
C MET A 1 -0.96 -4.34 -8.66
N LEU A 2 0.28 -4.87 -8.64
CA LEU A 2 1.26 -4.66 -7.55
C LEU A 2 1.63 -3.18 -7.28
N SER A 3 1.67 -2.32 -8.30
CA SER A 3 1.86 -0.86 -8.15
C SER A 3 0.79 -0.20 -7.26
N ARG A 4 -0.48 -0.45 -7.57
CA ARG A 4 -1.63 0.16 -6.87
C ARG A 4 -1.80 -0.41 -5.46
N LEU A 5 -1.50 -1.70 -5.22
CA LEU A 5 -1.39 -2.24 -3.85
C LEU A 5 -0.16 -1.70 -3.09
N LYS A 6 0.98 -1.47 -3.75
CA LYS A 6 2.19 -0.93 -3.09
C LYS A 6 1.97 0.47 -2.50
N LEU A 7 1.08 1.29 -3.07
CA LEU A 7 0.65 2.59 -2.53
C LEU A 7 -0.10 2.50 -1.19
N LEU A 8 -0.70 1.34 -0.86
CA LEU A 8 -1.19 1.03 0.49
C LEU A 8 -0.10 0.39 1.37
N ARG A 9 0.79 -0.41 0.79
CA ARG A 9 1.90 -1.07 1.51
C ARG A 9 2.99 -0.09 1.98
N SER A 10 3.13 1.08 1.37
CA SER A 10 4.14 2.10 1.71
C SER A 10 3.92 2.81 3.06
N ALA A 11 2.87 2.48 3.82
CA ALA A 11 2.59 3.09 5.11
C ALA A 11 3.51 2.59 6.25
N ASN A 12 3.77 1.27 6.34
CA ASN A 12 4.83 0.70 7.18
C ASN A 12 5.14 -0.76 6.77
N PRO A 13 6.37 -1.11 6.32
CA PRO A 13 6.65 -2.44 5.76
C PRO A 13 6.58 -3.60 6.77
N GLN A 14 6.83 -3.34 8.06
CA GLN A 14 6.78 -4.41 9.09
C GLN A 14 5.34 -4.81 9.46
N ILE A 15 4.41 -3.85 9.52
CA ILE A 15 3.02 -4.10 9.95
C ILE A 15 2.20 -4.81 8.86
N LEU A 16 2.42 -4.48 7.59
CA LEU A 16 1.58 -4.96 6.48
C LEU A 16 1.88 -6.39 5.99
N ARG A 17 3.01 -7.01 6.38
CA ARG A 17 3.21 -8.46 6.16
C ARG A 17 2.34 -9.33 7.07
N ALA A 18 1.96 -8.84 8.24
CA ALA A 18 1.17 -9.59 9.21
C ALA A 18 -0.37 -9.55 8.97
N GLN A 19 -0.85 -8.82 7.96
CA GLN A 19 -2.28 -8.57 7.74
C GLN A 19 -3.01 -9.65 6.90
N PHE A 20 -2.40 -10.83 6.70
CA PHE A 20 -2.97 -11.96 5.96
C PHE A 20 -3.84 -12.90 6.86
N LEU A 21 -5.00 -12.40 7.33
CA LEU A 21 -6.09 -13.14 8.04
C LEU A 21 -5.78 -13.60 9.48
N THR A 22 -6.69 -13.65 10.48
CA THR A 22 -7.90 -12.85 10.74
C THR A 22 -8.80 -13.28 11.99
N SER A 23 -8.32 -14.03 13.01
CA SER A 23 -8.96 -14.42 14.34
C SER A 23 -10.03 -15.52 14.51
N THR A 24 -10.04 -16.16 15.70
CA THR A 24 -11.18 -16.51 16.59
C THR A 24 -10.77 -16.39 18.09
N PHE A 25 -11.46 -16.77 19.19
CA PHE A 25 -12.56 -17.72 19.55
C PHE A 25 -13.08 -17.32 20.97
N LYS A 26 -14.00 -17.93 21.77
CA LYS A 26 -14.80 -19.19 21.91
C LYS A 26 -15.96 -18.86 22.93
N SER A 27 -16.85 -19.66 23.55
CA SER A 27 -17.06 -21.13 23.73
C SER A 27 -18.45 -21.48 24.37
N VAL A 28 -19.19 -22.43 23.75
CA VAL A 28 -19.63 -23.75 24.29
C VAL A 28 -20.76 -23.86 25.33
N SER A 29 -21.75 -24.71 25.02
CA SER A 29 -22.61 -25.44 25.97
C SER A 29 -22.90 -26.88 25.46
N THR A 30 -24.04 -27.50 25.81
CA THR A 30 -24.21 -28.97 25.93
C THR A 30 -25.68 -29.43 25.86
N LEU A 31 -26.07 -30.70 25.70
CA LEU A 31 -25.52 -31.95 25.10
C LEU A 31 -26.48 -33.12 25.45
N ASP A 32 -26.74 -34.06 24.53
CA ASP A 32 -27.44 -35.35 24.78
C ASP A 32 -27.07 -36.34 23.63
N LYS A 33 -26.94 -37.67 23.75
CA LYS A 33 -27.46 -38.62 24.75
C LYS A 33 -26.68 -39.97 24.69
N MET A 34 -26.57 -40.71 25.82
CA MET A 34 -26.24 -42.17 25.94
C MET A 34 -24.81 -42.64 25.50
N THR A 35 -24.20 -43.72 26.02
CA THR A 35 -24.62 -44.80 26.97
C THR A 35 -23.66 -45.00 28.17
N GLU A 36 -24.06 -45.87 29.09
CA GLU A 36 -23.41 -46.46 30.29
C GLU A 36 -21.94 -46.95 30.08
N THR A 37 -21.07 -47.19 31.09
CA THR A 37 -21.31 -47.93 32.35
C THR A 37 -20.19 -47.73 33.41
N LYS A 38 -20.51 -47.90 34.72
CA LYS A 38 -19.72 -48.37 35.91
C LYS A 38 -18.16 -48.30 35.93
N ALA A 39 -17.46 -47.98 37.04
CA ALA A 39 -17.89 -47.63 38.42
C ALA A 39 -16.72 -47.14 39.33
N LYS A 40 -17.11 -46.56 40.49
CA LYS A 40 -16.42 -46.47 41.80
C LYS A 40 -15.14 -45.62 42.02
N GLU A 41 -15.33 -44.61 42.89
CA GLU A 41 -14.48 -44.20 44.04
C GLU A 41 -13.11 -43.54 43.77
N ALA A 42 -12.66 -42.52 44.53
CA ALA A 42 -13.15 -41.97 45.81
C ALA A 42 -13.23 -40.41 45.83
N LYS A 43 -13.83 -39.83 46.88
CA LYS A 43 -13.96 -38.37 47.12
C LYS A 43 -12.83 -37.86 48.03
N LEU A 44 -12.36 -36.63 47.83
CA LEU A 44 -12.64 -35.46 48.73
C LEU A 44 -11.78 -34.23 48.36
N PHE A 45 -12.41 -33.12 47.96
CA PHE A 45 -12.53 -31.88 48.75
C PHE A 45 -13.23 -30.78 47.92
N SER A 46 -13.91 -29.85 48.60
CA SER A 46 -14.78 -28.84 47.98
C SER A 46 -14.11 -27.48 47.80
N HIS A 47 -14.46 -26.77 46.72
CA HIS A 47 -14.27 -25.32 46.58
C HIS A 47 -15.58 -24.67 46.08
N ASN A 48 -15.95 -23.54 46.66
CA ASN A 48 -17.21 -22.86 46.38
C ASN A 48 -17.18 -22.18 45.00
N LYS A 49 -18.14 -22.50 44.13
CA LYS A 49 -18.39 -21.74 42.90
C LYS A 49 -19.34 -20.57 43.19
N VAL A 50 -18.84 -19.35 43.12
CA VAL A 50 -19.68 -18.16 42.94
C VAL A 50 -20.09 -18.10 41.47
N THR A 51 -21.33 -18.48 41.17
CA THR A 51 -21.88 -18.45 39.80
C THR A 51 -22.47 -17.08 39.47
N PHE A 52 -21.76 -16.27 38.70
CA PHE A 52 -22.37 -15.13 38.02
C PHE A 52 -23.30 -15.63 36.90
N PRO A 53 -24.52 -15.10 36.75
CA PRO A 53 -25.44 -15.51 35.69
C PRO A 53 -24.96 -15.01 34.33
N ARG A 54 -24.58 -15.92 33.43
CA ARG A 54 -24.43 -15.61 32.01
C ARG A 54 -25.81 -15.47 31.37
N VAL A 55 -26.27 -14.24 31.15
CA VAL A 55 -27.39 -13.97 30.27
C VAL A 55 -26.94 -14.25 28.83
N ILE A 56 -27.41 -15.36 28.25
CA ILE A 56 -27.27 -15.61 26.82
C ILE A 56 -28.34 -14.76 26.13
N HIS A 57 -27.96 -13.54 25.71
CA HIS A 57 -28.78 -12.77 24.79
C HIS A 57 -28.88 -13.54 23.47
N GLN A 58 -30.10 -13.88 23.04
CA GLN A 58 -30.34 -14.23 21.65
C GLN A 58 -29.94 -13.01 20.80
N ARG A 59 -28.94 -13.17 19.93
CA ARG A 59 -28.54 -12.12 18.99
C ARG A 59 -29.57 -12.07 17.86
N GLU A 60 -30.32 -10.98 17.79
CA GLU A 60 -31.23 -10.72 16.68
C GLU A 60 -30.42 -10.39 15.41
N TYR A 61 -30.59 -11.21 14.37
CA TYR A 61 -29.95 -10.99 13.08
C TYR A 61 -30.86 -10.17 12.16
N LYS A 62 -30.29 -9.24 11.37
CA LYS A 62 -31.03 -8.34 10.48
C LYS A 62 -31.71 -9.08 9.32
N TYR A 63 -31.14 -10.22 8.93
CA TYR A 63 -31.65 -11.10 7.87
C TYR A 63 -31.74 -12.53 8.40
N THR A 64 -32.64 -13.34 7.84
CA THR A 64 -32.83 -14.75 8.23
C THR A 64 -32.58 -15.65 7.04
N GLU A 65 -31.89 -16.77 7.26
CA GLU A 65 -31.67 -17.82 6.25
C GLU A 65 -33.00 -18.29 5.63
N GLY A 66 -32.96 -18.63 4.35
CA GLY A 66 -34.11 -19.07 3.55
C GLY A 66 -35.09 -17.98 3.13
N LYS A 67 -35.09 -16.80 3.76
CA LYS A 67 -35.94 -15.66 3.35
C LYS A 67 -35.37 -14.91 2.14
N VAL A 68 -36.26 -14.30 1.36
CA VAL A 68 -35.93 -13.50 0.18
C VAL A 68 -36.17 -12.01 0.46
N TYR A 69 -35.23 -11.17 0.03
CA TYR A 69 -35.22 -9.72 0.21
C TYR A 69 -34.82 -9.05 -1.12
N HIS A 70 -35.77 -8.43 -1.83
CA HIS A 70 -35.56 -7.83 -3.17
C HIS A 70 -34.84 -8.79 -4.14
N GLY A 71 -35.44 -9.96 -4.42
CA GLY A 71 -34.83 -10.98 -5.29
C GLY A 71 -33.62 -11.73 -4.72
N PHE A 72 -33.04 -11.31 -3.59
CA PHE A 72 -31.92 -12.00 -2.92
C PHE A 72 -32.40 -12.94 -1.83
N ARG A 73 -32.18 -14.25 -1.99
CA ARG A 73 -32.31 -15.25 -0.94
C ARG A 73 -31.12 -15.16 0.01
N CYS A 74 -31.36 -15.04 1.31
CA CYS A 74 -30.30 -15.18 2.31
C CYS A 74 -30.00 -16.68 2.50
N GLU A 75 -28.77 -17.09 2.19
CA GLU A 75 -28.35 -18.50 2.21
C GLU A 75 -27.70 -18.91 3.53
N ARG A 76 -26.97 -17.98 4.18
CA ARG A 76 -26.13 -18.26 5.35
C ARG A 76 -25.96 -17.03 6.25
N VAL A 77 -26.04 -17.21 7.57
CA VAL A 77 -25.80 -16.15 8.58
C VAL A 77 -24.85 -16.64 9.68
N ASP A 78 -23.62 -16.15 9.67
CA ASP A 78 -22.59 -16.50 10.64
C ASP A 78 -22.22 -15.29 11.52
N HIS A 79 -22.22 -15.48 12.84
CA HIS A 79 -21.43 -14.60 13.70
C HIS A 79 -19.96 -15.06 13.75
N ILE A 80 -19.07 -14.07 13.72
CA ILE A 80 -17.61 -14.20 13.70
C ILE A 80 -17.11 -13.37 14.91
N SER A 81 -16.87 -14.04 16.05
CA SER A 81 -16.53 -13.48 17.40
C SER A 81 -15.16 -12.81 17.52
N ASP A 82 -14.60 -12.51 16.37
CA ASP A 82 -13.17 -12.65 16.12
C ASP A 82 -12.63 -11.29 15.66
N PHE A 83 -13.50 -10.63 14.88
CA PHE A 83 -13.56 -9.22 14.61
C PHE A 83 -14.75 -8.53 15.31
N GLU A 84 -15.59 -9.30 16.01
CA GLU A 84 -16.96 -8.97 16.42
C GLU A 84 -17.79 -8.42 15.23
N LEU A 85 -18.09 -9.30 14.27
CA LEU A 85 -18.91 -8.99 13.09
C LEU A 85 -19.98 -10.07 12.83
N THR A 86 -20.96 -9.75 11.99
CA THR A 86 -21.91 -10.74 11.44
C THR A 86 -21.79 -10.79 9.93
N SER A 87 -21.61 -11.99 9.40
CA SER A 87 -21.53 -12.30 7.97
C SER A 87 -22.88 -12.79 7.46
N TYR A 88 -23.34 -12.22 6.36
CA TYR A 88 -24.53 -12.64 5.63
C TYR A 88 -24.14 -12.97 4.19
N THR A 89 -24.42 -14.19 3.73
CA THR A 89 -24.29 -14.57 2.32
C THR A 89 -25.69 -14.62 1.70
N LEU A 90 -25.85 -13.95 0.56
CA LEU A 90 -27.11 -13.88 -0.17
C LEU A 90 -26.89 -14.17 -1.66
N ARG A 91 -27.89 -14.74 -2.33
CA ARG A 91 -27.86 -15.04 -3.76
C ARG A 91 -29.10 -14.52 -4.47
N HIS A 92 -28.91 -13.84 -5.60
CA HIS A 92 -30.01 -13.36 -6.43
C HIS A 92 -30.67 -14.52 -7.19
N GLU A 93 -31.97 -14.72 -7.01
CA GLU A 93 -32.68 -15.90 -7.52
C GLU A 93 -32.77 -15.95 -9.05
N GLY A 94 -32.81 -14.80 -9.73
CA GLY A 94 -32.90 -14.74 -11.20
C GLY A 94 -31.58 -14.96 -11.94
N THR A 95 -30.43 -14.66 -11.31
CA THR A 95 -29.11 -14.62 -11.98
C THR A 95 -28.02 -15.46 -11.32
N GLY A 96 -28.24 -15.99 -10.12
CA GLY A 96 -27.22 -16.71 -9.33
C GLY A 96 -26.15 -15.82 -8.71
N MET A 97 -26.17 -14.50 -8.95
CA MET A 97 -25.17 -13.54 -8.46
C MET A 97 -25.09 -13.56 -6.93
N GLU A 98 -23.88 -13.67 -6.41
CA GLU A 98 -23.64 -13.72 -4.97
C GLU A 98 -23.33 -12.34 -4.38
N LEU A 99 -23.90 -12.07 -3.21
CA LEU A 99 -23.62 -10.90 -2.40
C LEU A 99 -23.18 -11.32 -0.99
N TRP A 100 -22.03 -10.82 -0.57
CA TRP A 100 -21.49 -11.03 0.77
C TRP A 100 -21.53 -9.71 1.54
N HIS A 101 -22.27 -9.69 2.65
CA HIS A 101 -22.40 -8.54 3.52
C HIS A 101 -21.79 -8.79 4.90
N ILE A 102 -20.96 -7.86 5.33
CA ILE A 102 -20.32 -7.85 6.64
C ILE A 102 -20.89 -6.70 7.47
N ASP A 103 -21.78 -7.05 8.39
CA ASP A 103 -22.36 -6.13 9.35
C ASP A 103 -21.42 -5.96 10.55
N ARG A 104 -20.89 -4.75 10.71
CA ARG A 104 -19.95 -4.38 11.77
C ARG A 104 -20.18 -2.91 12.14
N SER A 105 -19.96 -2.56 13.41
CA SER A 105 -20.14 -1.19 13.92
C SER A 105 -18.98 -0.25 13.50
N ASP A 106 -18.69 -0.20 12.21
CA ASP A 106 -17.69 0.66 11.58
C ASP A 106 -18.39 1.76 10.75
N ALA A 107 -17.91 3.00 10.88
CA ALA A 107 -18.42 4.13 10.12
C ALA A 107 -17.97 4.09 8.65
N ASN A 108 -16.78 3.55 8.37
CA ASN A 108 -16.16 3.49 7.05
C ASN A 108 -16.78 2.32 6.25
N LYS A 109 -17.82 2.63 5.46
CA LYS A 109 -18.56 1.64 4.67
C LYS A 109 -17.77 1.30 3.43
N VAL A 110 -17.74 0.03 3.03
CA VAL A 110 -17.10 -0.42 1.78
C VAL A 110 -18.14 -1.05 0.87
N PHE A 111 -18.02 -0.79 -0.42
CA PHE A 111 -18.72 -1.51 -1.49
C PHE A 111 -17.68 -2.00 -2.49
N SER A 112 -17.89 -3.18 -3.08
CA SER A 112 -17.18 -3.58 -4.28
C SER A 112 -18.04 -4.48 -5.14
N ILE A 113 -17.86 -4.39 -6.45
CA ILE A 113 -18.29 -5.42 -7.40
C ILE A 113 -17.06 -5.99 -8.11
N SER A 114 -17.08 -7.29 -8.34
CA SER A 114 -15.96 -8.07 -8.87
C SER A 114 -16.43 -9.01 -9.98
N PHE A 115 -15.56 -9.28 -10.94
CA PHE A 115 -15.81 -10.18 -12.07
C PHE A 115 -14.62 -11.12 -12.25
N ARG A 116 -14.87 -12.39 -12.56
CA ARG A 116 -13.83 -13.35 -12.95
C ARG A 116 -13.45 -13.13 -14.40
N THR A 117 -12.22 -12.72 -14.70
CA THR A 117 -11.80 -12.20 -16.02
C THR A 117 -10.50 -12.86 -16.46
N THR A 118 -10.58 -13.89 -17.29
CA THR A 118 -9.44 -14.73 -17.71
C THR A 118 -8.91 -14.34 -19.11
N PRO A 119 -7.80 -13.57 -19.20
CA PRO A 119 -7.13 -13.32 -20.49
C PRO A 119 -6.42 -14.57 -21.05
N PHE A 120 -6.36 -14.65 -22.38
CA PHE A 120 -5.65 -15.69 -23.15
C PHE A 120 -4.49 -15.13 -23.99
N ASP A 121 -4.10 -13.88 -23.73
CA ASP A 121 -2.96 -13.19 -24.29
C ASP A 121 -2.44 -12.12 -23.32
N SER A 122 -1.30 -11.52 -23.64
CA SER A 122 -0.68 -10.44 -22.84
C SER A 122 -1.04 -9.03 -23.36
N THR A 123 -2.17 -8.84 -24.05
CA THR A 123 -2.57 -7.53 -24.57
C THR A 123 -3.03 -6.54 -23.49
N GLY A 124 -3.28 -7.01 -22.28
CA GLY A 124 -3.80 -6.18 -21.19
C GLY A 124 -5.30 -5.89 -21.29
N LEU A 125 -6.04 -6.62 -22.13
CA LEU A 125 -7.48 -6.46 -22.35
C LEU A 125 -8.28 -6.20 -21.06
N PRO A 126 -8.25 -7.03 -19.99
CA PRO A 126 -9.05 -6.78 -18.78
C PRO A 126 -8.66 -5.48 -18.05
N HIS A 127 -7.39 -5.05 -18.13
CA HIS A 127 -6.88 -3.82 -17.53
C HIS A 127 -7.26 -2.57 -18.33
N ILE A 128 -7.30 -2.68 -19.67
CA ILE A 128 -7.80 -1.61 -20.54
C ILE A 128 -9.33 -1.50 -20.41
N LEU A 129 -10.04 -2.62 -20.23
CA LEU A 129 -11.48 -2.63 -19.93
C LEU A 129 -11.80 -2.01 -18.56
N GLU A 130 -10.97 -2.27 -17.54
CA GLU A 130 -11.07 -1.65 -16.21
C GLU A 130 -11.10 -0.12 -16.29
N HIS A 131 -10.22 0.47 -17.11
CA HIS A 131 -10.26 1.91 -17.38
C HIS A 131 -11.51 2.30 -18.17
N LEU A 132 -11.85 1.57 -19.24
CA LEU A 132 -12.90 1.98 -20.17
C LEU A 132 -14.31 1.98 -19.58
N VAL A 133 -14.63 1.09 -18.64
CA VAL A 133 -15.95 1.14 -17.98
C VAL A 133 -16.11 2.41 -17.13
N LEU A 134 -15.00 3.01 -16.68
CA LEU A 134 -14.97 4.22 -15.85
C LEU A 134 -14.96 5.53 -16.66
N CYS A 135 -14.87 5.47 -18.00
CA CYS A 135 -14.89 6.63 -18.89
C CYS A 135 -16.30 7.15 -19.23
N GLY A 136 -17.37 6.40 -18.91
CA GLY A 136 -18.76 6.85 -19.05
C GLY A 136 -19.75 5.70 -19.22
N SER A 137 -20.98 5.89 -18.76
CA SER A 137 -22.04 4.87 -18.77
C SER A 137 -23.37 5.39 -19.32
N LYS A 138 -24.40 4.53 -19.39
CA LYS A 138 -25.74 4.88 -19.92
C LYS A 138 -26.46 5.94 -19.08
N ARG A 139 -26.38 5.85 -17.75
CA ARG A 139 -26.95 6.84 -16.79
C ARG A 139 -26.03 8.04 -16.61
N TYR A 140 -24.73 7.87 -16.80
CA TYR A 140 -23.70 8.90 -16.64
C TYR A 140 -22.86 9.05 -17.93
N PRO A 141 -23.41 9.58 -19.03
CA PRO A 141 -22.79 9.56 -20.36
C PRO A 141 -21.66 10.58 -20.56
N VAL A 142 -21.45 11.47 -19.58
CA VAL A 142 -20.30 12.38 -19.48
C VAL A 142 -18.99 11.59 -19.52
N ARG A 143 -17.93 12.17 -20.11
CA ARG A 143 -16.57 11.59 -20.07
C ARG A 143 -16.07 11.51 -18.63
N ASP A 144 -15.39 10.43 -18.27
CA ASP A 144 -14.71 10.19 -16.98
C ASP A 144 -15.55 10.48 -15.72
N PRO A 145 -16.73 9.85 -15.49
CA PRO A 145 -17.47 9.98 -14.24
C PRO A 145 -16.61 9.67 -13.01
N PHE A 146 -15.74 8.66 -13.06
CA PHE A 146 -14.87 8.26 -11.96
C PHE A 146 -13.94 9.40 -11.50
N PHE A 147 -13.17 10.00 -12.41
CA PHE A 147 -12.23 11.08 -12.08
C PHE A 147 -12.94 12.37 -11.66
N LYS A 148 -14.18 12.58 -12.10
CA LYS A 148 -15.03 13.70 -11.63
C LYS A 148 -15.57 13.42 -10.23
N MET A 149 -15.97 12.19 -9.93
CA MET A 149 -16.42 11.79 -8.59
C MET A 149 -15.32 11.88 -7.53
N LEU A 150 -14.03 11.72 -7.89
CA LEU A 150 -12.89 11.99 -6.99
C LEU A 150 -12.82 13.44 -6.43
N ASN A 151 -13.69 14.34 -6.89
CA ASN A 151 -13.83 15.69 -6.33
C ASN A 151 -15.28 16.04 -5.96
N ARG A 152 -16.21 15.07 -6.04
CA ARG A 152 -17.65 15.24 -5.73
C ARG A 152 -18.12 14.34 -4.58
N SER A 153 -17.19 13.56 -4.02
CA SER A 153 -17.34 12.64 -2.87
C SER A 153 -16.46 13.06 -1.68
N VAL A 154 -16.66 12.44 -0.51
CA VAL A 154 -15.68 12.38 0.59
C VAL A 154 -15.17 10.96 0.80
N ALA A 155 -14.95 10.24 -0.31
CA ALA A 155 -14.50 8.86 -0.28
C ALA A 155 -13.15 8.69 0.42
N THR A 156 -13.09 7.69 1.29
CA THR A 156 -11.88 7.25 1.99
C THR A 156 -11.04 6.33 1.09
N PHE A 157 -11.67 5.70 0.09
CA PHE A 157 -11.03 4.98 -1.00
C PHE A 157 -11.94 5.01 -2.24
N MET A 158 -11.37 5.17 -3.44
CA MET A 158 -12.04 4.95 -4.73
C MET A 158 -10.98 4.43 -5.70
N ASN A 159 -11.20 3.25 -6.29
CA ASN A 159 -10.25 2.67 -7.23
C ASN A 159 -10.90 1.61 -8.13
N ALA A 160 -10.13 1.13 -9.10
CA ALA A 160 -10.36 -0.16 -9.75
C ALA A 160 -9.02 -0.88 -9.91
N MET A 161 -9.08 -2.22 -9.92
CA MET A 161 -7.89 -3.07 -9.92
C MET A 161 -8.12 -4.36 -10.70
N THR A 162 -7.30 -4.55 -11.72
CA THR A 162 -7.14 -5.81 -12.44
C THR A 162 -6.06 -6.66 -11.78
N GLY A 163 -6.44 -7.87 -11.40
CA GLY A 163 -5.59 -8.96 -10.92
C GLY A 163 -5.11 -9.88 -12.06
N PRO A 164 -4.67 -11.11 -11.76
CA PRO A 164 -4.25 -12.06 -12.80
C PRO A 164 -5.43 -12.66 -13.59
N ASP A 165 -6.59 -12.83 -12.93
CA ASP A 165 -7.76 -13.56 -13.41
C ASP A 165 -9.10 -12.98 -12.89
N TYR A 166 -9.07 -11.75 -12.36
CA TYR A 166 -10.24 -11.00 -11.89
C TYR A 166 -10.05 -9.49 -12.06
N THR A 167 -11.17 -8.75 -12.14
CA THR A 167 -11.20 -7.28 -12.02
C THR A 167 -12.16 -6.89 -10.91
N ILE A 168 -11.73 -6.00 -10.01
CA ILE A 168 -12.54 -5.48 -8.90
C ILE A 168 -12.67 -3.96 -8.92
N TYR A 169 -13.82 -3.46 -8.47
CA TYR A 169 -14.19 -2.05 -8.45
C TYR A 169 -14.64 -1.62 -7.04
N PRO A 170 -13.71 -1.26 -6.13
CA PRO A 170 -14.03 -0.93 -4.75
C PRO A 170 -14.06 0.58 -4.49
N PHE A 171 -15.00 1.00 -3.65
CA PHE A 171 -14.92 2.28 -2.94
C PHE A 171 -15.25 2.11 -1.45
N SER A 172 -14.79 3.06 -0.64
CA SER A 172 -15.22 3.22 0.73
C SER A 172 -15.44 4.68 1.09
N THR A 173 -16.37 4.93 2.01
CA THR A 173 -16.71 6.28 2.49
C THR A 173 -17.42 6.20 3.85
N MET A 174 -17.26 7.23 4.67
CA MET A 174 -17.95 7.34 5.95
C MET A 174 -19.38 7.91 5.80
N ASN A 175 -19.65 8.64 4.72
CA ASN A 175 -20.94 9.30 4.47
C ASN A 175 -21.93 8.39 3.71
N GLU A 176 -23.17 8.26 4.20
CA GLU A 176 -24.19 7.38 3.58
C GLU A 176 -24.72 7.91 2.23
N ILE A 177 -24.88 9.23 2.07
CA ILE A 177 -25.30 9.84 0.81
C ILE A 177 -24.21 9.61 -0.24
N ASP A 178 -22.96 9.83 0.15
CA ASP A 178 -21.78 9.55 -0.67
C ASP A 178 -21.70 8.07 -1.08
N TYR A 179 -21.98 7.16 -0.15
CA TYR A 179 -22.01 5.72 -0.42
C TYR A 179 -23.02 5.37 -1.51
N ARG A 180 -24.23 5.96 -1.50
CA ARG A 180 -25.25 5.73 -2.54
C ARG A 180 -24.91 6.41 -3.87
N ASN A 181 -24.32 7.60 -3.83
CA ASN A 181 -23.82 8.29 -5.02
C ASN A 181 -22.77 7.42 -5.76
N LEU A 182 -21.78 6.91 -5.02
CA LEU A 182 -20.72 6.06 -5.56
C LEU A 182 -21.26 4.67 -5.96
N GLN A 183 -22.21 4.10 -5.22
CA GLN A 183 -22.86 2.83 -5.56
C GLN A 183 -23.55 2.89 -6.93
N HIS A 184 -24.32 3.94 -7.21
CA HIS A 184 -24.94 4.10 -8.53
C HIS A 184 -23.92 4.34 -9.65
N ILE A 185 -22.86 5.12 -9.40
CA ILE A 185 -21.78 5.38 -10.38
C ILE A 185 -21.05 4.07 -10.74
N TYR A 186 -20.63 3.28 -9.75
CA TYR A 186 -19.88 2.04 -9.97
C TYR A 186 -20.73 0.96 -10.64
N LEU A 187 -21.99 0.80 -10.23
CA LEU A 187 -22.90 -0.20 -10.82
C LEU A 187 -23.23 0.13 -12.29
N ASP A 188 -23.52 1.39 -12.61
CA ASP A 188 -23.85 1.76 -13.99
C ASP A 188 -22.60 1.73 -14.89
N ALA A 189 -21.43 2.08 -14.35
CA ALA A 189 -20.15 1.91 -15.03
C ALA A 189 -19.91 0.46 -15.45
N VAL A 190 -19.96 -0.52 -14.53
CA VAL A 190 -19.60 -1.90 -14.88
C VAL A 190 -20.66 -2.63 -15.71
N PHE A 191 -21.96 -2.40 -15.46
CA PHE A 191 -23.03 -3.11 -16.16
C PHE A 191 -23.51 -2.40 -17.44
N ARG A 192 -23.41 -1.07 -17.53
CA ARG A 192 -23.89 -0.28 -18.67
C ARG A 192 -22.87 0.76 -19.17
N PRO A 193 -21.59 0.39 -19.39
CA PRO A 193 -20.58 1.31 -19.92
C PRO A 193 -20.90 1.71 -21.37
N ASN A 194 -20.39 2.87 -21.78
CA ASN A 194 -20.48 3.34 -23.17
C ASN A 194 -19.40 2.74 -24.08
N LEU A 195 -18.24 2.35 -23.52
CA LEU A 195 -17.09 1.77 -24.22
C LEU A 195 -16.77 2.48 -25.56
N LYS A 196 -16.61 3.81 -25.58
CA LYS A 196 -16.47 4.56 -26.84
C LYS A 196 -15.08 4.29 -27.45
N TYR A 197 -15.00 4.32 -28.78
CA TYR A 197 -13.73 4.15 -29.49
C TYR A 197 -12.69 5.23 -29.14
N LEU A 198 -13.12 6.47 -28.89
CA LEU A 198 -12.21 7.54 -28.44
C LEU A 198 -11.66 7.27 -27.02
N ASP A 199 -12.47 6.72 -26.13
CA ASP A 199 -12.05 6.33 -24.78
C ASP A 199 -11.00 5.20 -24.85
N PHE A 200 -11.17 4.24 -25.78
CA PHE A 200 -10.17 3.20 -26.10
C PHE A 200 -8.83 3.79 -26.58
N LEU A 201 -8.86 4.76 -27.49
CA LEU A 201 -7.66 5.43 -28.01
C LEU A 201 -6.96 6.29 -26.94
N GLN A 202 -7.67 6.77 -25.92
CA GLN A 202 -7.08 7.47 -24.77
C GLN A 202 -6.44 6.50 -23.78
N GLU A 203 -7.25 5.63 -23.15
CA GLU A 203 -6.81 4.86 -22.00
C GLU A 203 -6.03 3.60 -22.40
N GLY A 204 -6.36 2.96 -23.52
CA GLY A 204 -5.70 1.76 -24.02
C GLY A 204 -4.41 2.08 -24.78
N TRP A 205 -4.51 2.15 -26.11
CA TRP A 205 -3.41 2.51 -27.00
C TRP A 205 -3.94 3.11 -28.32
N ARG A 206 -3.09 3.90 -28.98
CA ARG A 206 -3.30 4.41 -30.34
C ARG A 206 -2.00 4.67 -31.08
N LEU A 207 -2.09 4.79 -32.39
CA LEU A 207 -1.11 5.51 -33.20
C LEU A 207 -1.52 6.99 -33.29
N GLU A 208 -0.57 7.90 -33.26
CA GLU A 208 -0.79 9.35 -33.42
C GLU A 208 0.43 9.99 -34.10
N ASN A 209 0.25 11.07 -34.86
CA ASN A 209 1.37 11.89 -35.31
C ASN A 209 2.10 12.53 -34.10
N LYS A 210 3.42 12.72 -34.19
CA LYS A 210 4.23 13.32 -33.11
C LYS A 210 3.79 14.76 -32.81
N ASP A 211 3.49 15.54 -33.85
CA ASP A 211 2.64 16.72 -33.76
C ASP A 211 1.27 16.37 -34.36
N ILE A 212 0.21 16.52 -33.58
CA ILE A 212 -1.14 16.13 -34.00
C ILE A 212 -1.71 17.04 -35.10
N HIS A 213 -1.13 18.23 -35.29
CA HIS A 213 -1.52 19.18 -36.33
C HIS A 213 -0.65 19.09 -37.60
N ASP A 214 0.45 18.33 -37.58
CA ASP A 214 1.27 18.03 -38.76
C ASP A 214 1.29 16.52 -39.06
N ARG A 215 0.46 16.14 -40.03
CA ARG A 215 0.28 14.79 -40.57
C ARG A 215 1.59 14.17 -41.10
N ASP A 216 2.56 15.00 -41.51
CA ASP A 216 3.79 14.53 -42.12
C ASP A 216 4.91 14.30 -41.07
N THR A 217 4.63 14.59 -39.78
CA THR A 217 5.48 14.14 -38.66
C THR A 217 5.36 12.63 -38.39
N GLN A 218 6.46 12.05 -37.91
CA GLN A 218 6.57 10.64 -37.51
C GLN A 218 5.40 10.19 -36.61
N ILE A 219 4.81 9.03 -36.93
CA ILE A 219 3.80 8.38 -36.09
C ILE A 219 4.46 7.74 -34.86
N VAL A 220 3.84 7.88 -33.68
CA VAL A 220 4.25 7.31 -32.39
C VAL A 220 3.10 6.52 -31.75
N ILE A 221 3.41 5.70 -30.74
CA ILE A 221 2.41 5.02 -29.90
C ILE A 221 2.11 5.89 -28.67
N LYS A 222 0.83 6.04 -28.32
CA LYS A 222 0.36 6.72 -27.09
C LYS A 222 -0.75 5.90 -26.41
N GLY A 223 -0.93 6.05 -25.10
CA GLY A 223 -2.01 5.44 -24.32
C GLY A 223 -1.72 5.44 -22.82
N VAL A 224 -2.75 5.55 -21.96
CA VAL A 224 -2.56 5.61 -20.49
C VAL A 224 -2.04 4.28 -19.94
N VAL A 225 -2.71 3.16 -20.24
CA VAL A 225 -2.29 1.82 -19.79
C VAL A 225 -0.97 1.42 -20.45
N TYR A 226 -0.74 1.79 -21.72
CA TYR A 226 0.55 1.62 -22.39
C TYR A 226 1.71 2.24 -21.59
N ASN A 227 1.56 3.49 -21.17
CA ASN A 227 2.56 4.19 -20.35
C ASN A 227 2.58 3.71 -18.88
N GLU A 228 1.44 3.32 -18.29
CA GLU A 228 1.43 2.69 -16.97
C GLU A 228 2.27 1.41 -16.99
N MET A 229 2.12 0.54 -17.98
CA MET A 229 2.83 -0.73 -18.06
C MET A 229 4.31 -0.59 -18.43
N LYS A 230 4.69 0.36 -19.30
CA LYS A 230 6.11 0.73 -19.49
C LYS A 230 6.74 1.21 -18.16
N GLY A 231 6.04 2.05 -17.40
CA GLY A 231 6.49 2.51 -16.08
C GLY A 231 6.37 1.47 -14.96
N ALA A 232 5.54 0.43 -15.12
CA ALA A 232 5.44 -0.68 -14.17
C ALA A 232 6.61 -1.66 -14.34
N PHE A 233 6.93 -2.02 -15.58
CA PHE A 233 8.04 -2.90 -15.89
C PHE A 233 9.41 -2.23 -15.79
N ALA A 234 9.50 -0.90 -15.64
CA ALA A 234 10.74 -0.21 -15.30
C ALA A 234 11.38 -0.69 -13.98
N GLU A 235 10.57 -1.20 -13.04
CA GLU A 235 11.03 -1.80 -11.79
C GLU A 235 11.40 -3.28 -12.02
N ASN A 236 12.69 -3.63 -11.90
CA ASN A 236 13.18 -5.00 -12.11
C ASN A 236 12.44 -6.06 -11.26
N ALA A 237 12.03 -5.72 -10.03
CA ALA A 237 11.24 -6.61 -9.17
C ALA A 237 9.80 -6.88 -9.68
N GLN A 238 9.28 -6.08 -10.62
CA GLN A 238 8.02 -6.37 -11.32
C GLN A 238 8.25 -7.28 -12.53
N VAL A 239 9.37 -7.11 -13.24
CA VAL A 239 9.81 -8.03 -14.30
C VAL A 239 10.01 -9.43 -13.72
N PHE A 240 10.72 -9.54 -12.58
CA PHE A 240 10.93 -10.81 -11.88
C PHE A 240 9.61 -11.46 -11.44
N GLY A 241 8.77 -10.72 -10.69
CA GLY A 241 7.52 -11.26 -10.15
C GLY A 241 6.51 -11.71 -11.22
N GLN A 242 6.42 -10.98 -12.35
CA GLN A 242 5.57 -11.39 -13.46
C GLN A 242 6.13 -12.64 -14.14
N ASN A 243 7.42 -12.70 -14.44
CA ASN A 243 8.02 -13.89 -15.06
C ASN A 243 7.92 -15.12 -14.15
N LEU A 244 8.00 -14.95 -12.83
CA LEU A 244 7.82 -16.03 -11.87
C LEU A 244 6.40 -16.62 -11.99
N LEU A 245 5.36 -15.77 -11.98
CA LEU A 245 3.97 -16.17 -12.18
C LEU A 245 3.77 -16.89 -13.52
N ASN A 246 4.22 -16.27 -14.62
CA ASN A 246 4.00 -16.80 -15.96
C ASN A 246 4.66 -18.18 -16.19
N ASN A 247 5.76 -18.47 -15.49
CA ASN A 247 6.49 -19.73 -15.64
C ASN A 247 6.09 -20.82 -14.64
N ILE A 248 5.59 -20.47 -13.43
CA ILE A 248 5.10 -21.46 -12.44
C ILE A 248 3.67 -21.91 -12.73
N LEU A 249 2.86 -21.11 -13.42
CA LEU A 249 1.49 -21.46 -13.83
C LEU A 249 1.29 -21.33 -15.35
N PRO A 250 2.00 -22.14 -16.18
CA PRO A 250 2.18 -21.89 -17.61
C PRO A 250 1.03 -22.34 -18.52
N ASP A 251 0.00 -23.02 -18.02
CA ASP A 251 -0.97 -23.71 -18.91
C ASP A 251 -2.19 -22.83 -19.26
N HIS A 252 -2.70 -22.04 -18.30
CA HIS A 252 -3.91 -21.22 -18.45
C HIS A 252 -3.60 -19.71 -18.30
N THR A 253 -4.61 -18.91 -17.94
CA THR A 253 -4.60 -17.43 -17.80
C THR A 253 -3.34 -16.81 -17.13
N TYR A 254 -2.70 -17.52 -16.21
CA TYR A 254 -1.54 -17.04 -15.45
C TYR A 254 -0.25 -16.92 -16.26
N LYS A 255 -0.14 -17.60 -17.42
CA LYS A 255 1.00 -17.47 -18.34
C LYS A 255 1.07 -16.12 -19.07
N HIS A 256 0.08 -15.26 -18.87
CA HIS A 256 -0.10 -14.00 -19.58
C HIS A 256 0.06 -12.78 -18.66
N VAL A 257 0.47 -11.65 -19.24
CA VAL A 257 0.50 -10.37 -18.54
C VAL A 257 -0.88 -9.73 -18.58
N SER A 258 -1.73 -10.00 -17.57
CA SER A 258 -3.11 -9.47 -17.50
C SER A 258 -3.19 -7.94 -17.49
N GLY A 259 -2.16 -7.26 -16.98
CA GLY A 259 -2.03 -5.80 -17.04
C GLY A 259 -1.62 -5.25 -18.41
N GLY A 260 -1.08 -6.10 -19.29
CA GLY A 260 -0.55 -5.77 -20.61
C GLY A 260 0.98 -5.74 -20.69
N ASN A 261 1.54 -6.53 -21.60
CA ASN A 261 2.92 -6.40 -22.05
C ASN A 261 3.00 -5.22 -23.06
N PRO A 262 3.84 -4.20 -22.88
CA PRO A 262 3.96 -3.07 -23.82
C PRO A 262 4.18 -3.47 -25.28
N LEU A 263 4.86 -4.58 -25.57
CA LEU A 263 5.07 -5.05 -26.95
C LEU A 263 3.86 -5.82 -27.52
N GLU A 264 2.82 -6.03 -26.72
CA GLU A 264 1.60 -6.77 -27.11
C GLU A 264 0.30 -5.98 -26.91
N ILE A 265 0.26 -4.98 -26.03
CA ILE A 265 -0.84 -4.02 -25.92
C ILE A 265 -1.28 -3.50 -27.31
N PRO A 266 -0.35 -3.12 -28.22
CA PRO A 266 -0.70 -2.69 -29.58
C PRO A 266 -1.35 -3.75 -30.49
N LYS A 267 -1.56 -5.00 -30.05
CA LYS A 267 -2.33 -6.01 -30.79
C LYS A 267 -3.84 -5.88 -30.55
N LEU A 268 -4.26 -5.33 -29.41
CA LEU A 268 -5.67 -5.26 -29.00
C LEU A 268 -6.50 -4.38 -29.93
N THR A 269 -7.72 -4.81 -30.27
CA THR A 269 -8.73 -3.98 -30.91
C THR A 269 -9.83 -3.56 -29.93
N HIS A 270 -10.58 -2.52 -30.31
CA HIS A 270 -11.75 -2.07 -29.56
C HIS A 270 -12.88 -3.13 -29.53
N THR A 271 -13.04 -3.91 -30.60
CA THR A 271 -14.04 -4.98 -30.69
C THR A 271 -13.79 -6.08 -29.67
N ASP A 272 -12.55 -6.52 -29.51
CA ASP A 272 -12.17 -7.56 -28.54
C ASP A 272 -12.59 -7.17 -27.11
N LEU A 273 -12.40 -5.90 -26.76
CA LEU A 273 -12.75 -5.33 -25.45
C LEU A 273 -14.27 -5.24 -25.24
N VAL A 274 -15.03 -4.87 -26.27
CA VAL A 274 -16.51 -4.82 -26.21
C VAL A 274 -17.11 -6.23 -26.13
N ASP A 275 -16.57 -7.19 -26.85
CA ASP A 275 -17.04 -8.58 -26.83
C ASP A 275 -16.64 -9.30 -25.53
N PHE A 276 -15.45 -9.02 -24.98
CA PHE A 276 -15.04 -9.47 -23.66
C PHE A 276 -15.93 -8.88 -22.55
N HIS A 277 -16.30 -7.59 -22.63
CA HIS A 277 -17.26 -7.01 -21.69
C HIS A 277 -18.60 -7.76 -21.75
N ARG A 278 -19.18 -7.90 -22.95
CA ARG A 278 -20.47 -8.60 -23.15
C ARG A 278 -20.46 -10.03 -22.63
N LYS A 279 -19.31 -10.72 -22.70
CA LYS A 279 -19.10 -12.07 -22.18
C LYS A 279 -18.95 -12.05 -20.64
N TYR A 280 -17.91 -11.41 -20.12
CA TYR A 280 -17.44 -11.56 -18.74
C TYR A 280 -18.15 -10.67 -17.71
N TYR A 281 -18.81 -9.58 -18.11
CA TYR A 281 -19.43 -8.61 -17.17
C TYR A 281 -20.92 -8.90 -16.88
N HIS A 282 -21.40 -10.10 -17.23
CA HIS A 282 -22.75 -10.55 -16.88
C HIS A 282 -22.88 -10.84 -15.37
N PRO A 283 -24.03 -10.55 -14.71
CA PRO A 283 -24.21 -10.75 -13.27
C PRO A 283 -23.88 -12.16 -12.73
N SER A 284 -24.16 -13.22 -13.49
CA SER A 284 -23.82 -14.62 -13.12
C SER A 284 -22.31 -14.90 -13.02
N ASN A 285 -21.46 -14.01 -13.54
CA ASN A 285 -20.00 -14.06 -13.42
C ASN A 285 -19.45 -13.02 -12.42
N SER A 286 -20.34 -12.37 -11.64
CA SER A 286 -20.01 -11.28 -10.74
C SER A 286 -20.31 -11.59 -9.27
N ARG A 287 -19.60 -10.92 -8.36
CA ARG A 287 -19.80 -11.03 -6.91
C ARG A 287 -19.73 -9.66 -6.26
N VAL A 288 -20.65 -9.38 -5.32
CA VAL A 288 -20.81 -8.05 -4.69
C VAL A 288 -20.47 -8.10 -3.21
N PHE A 289 -19.47 -7.34 -2.78
CA PHE A 289 -19.10 -7.18 -1.37
C PHE A 289 -19.69 -5.89 -0.79
N SER A 290 -20.12 -5.94 0.47
CA SER A 290 -20.44 -4.73 1.25
C SER A 290 -20.07 -4.89 2.72
N TYR A 291 -19.59 -3.81 3.35
CA TYR A 291 -19.11 -3.82 4.73
C TYR A 291 -19.51 -2.57 5.50
N GLY A 292 -19.77 -2.73 6.80
CA GLY A 292 -19.86 -1.65 7.78
C GLY A 292 -21.30 -1.29 8.14
N LEU A 293 -21.47 -0.21 8.91
CA LEU A 293 -22.76 0.20 9.46
C LEU A 293 -23.62 0.88 8.38
N LEU A 294 -24.26 0.07 7.53
CA LEU A 294 -25.15 0.49 6.45
C LEU A 294 -26.47 -0.29 6.41
N ASP A 295 -27.46 0.28 5.74
CA ASP A 295 -28.71 -0.39 5.42
C ASP A 295 -28.53 -1.22 4.14
N LEU A 296 -28.34 -2.54 4.30
CA LEU A 296 -28.18 -3.47 3.19
C LEU A 296 -29.44 -3.55 2.31
N SER A 297 -30.65 -3.37 2.86
CA SER A 297 -31.92 -3.51 2.11
C SER A 297 -31.96 -2.57 0.91
N LYS A 298 -31.43 -1.35 1.06
CA LYS A 298 -31.25 -0.39 -0.04
C LYS A 298 -30.29 -0.88 -1.13
N THR A 299 -29.21 -1.57 -0.76
CA THR A 299 -28.25 -2.15 -1.72
C THR A 299 -28.91 -3.26 -2.52
N LEU A 300 -29.64 -4.17 -1.86
CA LEU A 300 -30.37 -5.26 -2.52
C LEU A 300 -31.40 -4.69 -3.51
N ALA A 301 -32.21 -3.74 -3.07
CA ALA A 301 -33.23 -3.08 -3.90
C ALA A 301 -32.66 -2.35 -5.13
N ILE A 302 -31.48 -1.71 -5.01
CA ILE A 302 -30.81 -1.07 -6.15
C ILE A 302 -30.29 -2.12 -7.13
N LEU A 303 -29.68 -3.20 -6.65
CA LEU A 303 -29.16 -4.27 -7.49
C LEU A 303 -30.27 -4.95 -8.28
N ASP A 304 -31.29 -5.47 -7.57
CA ASP A 304 -32.46 -6.14 -8.12
C ASP A 304 -33.13 -5.29 -9.21
N LYS A 305 -33.69 -4.14 -8.82
CA LYS A 305 -34.53 -3.30 -9.67
C LYS A 305 -33.79 -2.59 -10.80
N ASP A 306 -32.59 -2.05 -10.56
CA ASP A 306 -31.89 -1.26 -11.59
C ASP A 306 -31.05 -2.16 -12.53
N TYR A 307 -30.74 -3.42 -12.18
CA TYR A 307 -29.76 -4.25 -12.93
C TYR A 307 -30.04 -5.74 -13.08
N LEU A 308 -30.80 -6.40 -12.19
CA LEU A 308 -30.84 -7.88 -12.14
C LEU A 308 -32.20 -8.52 -12.45
N SER A 309 -33.33 -7.86 -12.17
CA SER A 309 -34.69 -8.41 -12.34
C SER A 309 -34.98 -8.89 -13.76
N ASP A 310 -34.43 -8.17 -14.74
CA ASP A 310 -34.65 -8.38 -16.18
C ASP A 310 -33.61 -9.33 -16.80
N GLN A 311 -32.64 -9.78 -16.00
CA GLN A 311 -31.55 -10.68 -16.43
C GLN A 311 -31.86 -12.13 -16.06
N ARG A 312 -31.27 -13.07 -16.79
CA ARG A 312 -31.41 -14.51 -16.53
C ARG A 312 -30.05 -15.12 -16.26
N CYS A 313 -29.99 -16.12 -15.39
CA CYS A 313 -28.76 -16.89 -15.15
C CYS A 313 -28.20 -17.45 -16.47
N ILE A 314 -26.87 -17.32 -16.66
CA ILE A 314 -26.12 -17.96 -17.73
C ILE A 314 -25.08 -18.90 -17.13
N ASP A 315 -24.62 -19.87 -17.91
CA ASP A 315 -23.44 -20.64 -17.54
C ASP A 315 -22.17 -19.76 -17.61
N SER A 316 -21.51 -19.58 -16.46
CA SER A 316 -20.23 -18.89 -16.29
C SER A 316 -19.04 -19.85 -16.13
N SER A 317 -19.21 -21.15 -16.43
CA SER A 317 -18.15 -22.16 -16.39
C SER A 317 -16.92 -21.78 -17.24
N TYR A 318 -17.14 -21.10 -18.37
CA TYR A 318 -16.09 -20.66 -19.30
C TYR A 318 -15.04 -19.72 -18.67
N SER A 319 -15.33 -19.10 -17.53
CA SER A 319 -14.42 -18.20 -16.83
C SER A 319 -13.67 -18.88 -15.68
N LEU A 320 -13.99 -20.13 -15.34
CA LEU A 320 -13.29 -20.91 -14.31
C LEU A 320 -11.82 -21.08 -14.66
N ILE A 321 -10.98 -21.14 -13.63
CA ILE A 321 -9.56 -21.47 -13.75
C ILE A 321 -9.42 -22.96 -13.38
N PRO A 322 -8.98 -23.83 -14.30
CA PRO A 322 -8.68 -25.22 -13.97
C PRO A 322 -7.44 -25.31 -13.06
N PRO A 323 -7.31 -26.36 -12.22
CA PRO A 323 -6.07 -26.62 -11.49
C PRO A 323 -4.88 -26.80 -12.45
N GLN A 324 -3.70 -26.36 -12.03
CA GLN A 324 -2.47 -26.51 -12.81
C GLN A 324 -1.98 -27.97 -12.79
N GLU A 325 -1.70 -28.55 -13.96
CA GLU A 325 -1.11 -29.90 -14.03
C GLU A 325 0.28 -29.94 -13.36
N ARG A 326 0.50 -30.95 -12.53
CA ARG A 326 1.73 -31.03 -11.71
C ARG A 326 2.89 -31.62 -12.53
N TRP A 327 3.98 -30.86 -12.65
CA TRP A 327 5.11 -31.25 -13.49
C TRP A 327 5.81 -32.50 -12.96
N ILE A 328 6.21 -33.38 -13.88
CA ILE A 328 7.00 -34.57 -13.57
C ILE A 328 8.47 -34.28 -13.25
N GLN A 329 8.98 -33.09 -13.61
CA GLN A 329 10.36 -32.66 -13.37
C GLN A 329 10.43 -31.14 -13.12
N PRO A 330 11.37 -30.65 -12.27
CA PRO A 330 11.64 -29.23 -12.09
C PRO A 330 12.01 -28.50 -13.39
N ARG A 331 11.74 -27.20 -13.45
CA ARG A 331 12.12 -26.31 -14.56
C ARG A 331 13.09 -25.23 -14.08
N ASN A 332 14.00 -24.81 -14.95
CA ASN A 332 14.93 -23.70 -14.70
C ASN A 332 14.77 -22.67 -15.82
N VAL A 333 14.68 -21.39 -15.47
CA VAL A 333 14.46 -20.28 -16.40
C VAL A 333 15.45 -19.15 -16.09
N HIS A 334 15.94 -18.50 -17.14
CA HIS A 334 16.77 -17.30 -17.06
C HIS A 334 16.12 -16.16 -17.84
N ILE A 335 16.18 -14.95 -17.30
CA ILE A 335 15.68 -13.71 -17.91
C ILE A 335 16.69 -12.57 -17.71
N SER A 336 16.70 -11.59 -18.61
CA SER A 336 17.48 -10.36 -18.42
C SER A 336 16.70 -9.28 -17.65
N SER A 337 17.42 -8.31 -17.10
CA SER A 337 16.86 -7.12 -16.45
C SER A 337 17.68 -5.86 -16.76
N ARG A 338 17.19 -4.68 -16.35
CA ARG A 338 17.95 -3.42 -16.52
C ARG A 338 19.13 -3.35 -15.57
N LEU A 339 20.16 -2.61 -15.98
CA LEU A 339 21.09 -1.95 -15.06
C LEU A 339 20.34 -0.92 -14.19
N ASP A 340 20.53 -0.98 -12.89
CA ASP A 340 20.08 0.01 -11.92
C ASP A 340 21.28 0.85 -11.44
N ASN A 341 21.40 2.11 -11.85
CA ASN A 341 22.49 2.98 -11.39
C ASN A 341 22.39 3.33 -9.89
N MET A 342 21.21 3.17 -9.28
CA MET A 342 21.00 3.35 -7.85
C MET A 342 21.15 2.05 -7.04
N GLY A 343 21.39 0.90 -7.68
CA GLY A 343 21.46 -0.42 -7.04
C GLY A 343 22.85 -0.83 -6.50
N ALA A 344 23.08 -2.14 -6.42
CA ALA A 344 24.39 -2.74 -6.13
C ALA A 344 25.39 -2.59 -7.30
N THR A 345 26.62 -3.09 -7.18
CA THR A 345 27.56 -3.17 -8.31
C THR A 345 27.02 -4.09 -9.42
N ILE A 346 27.29 -3.80 -10.70
CA ILE A 346 26.74 -4.56 -11.86
C ILE A 346 26.85 -6.08 -11.70
N ASN A 347 28.00 -6.60 -11.26
CA ASN A 347 28.21 -8.04 -11.03
C ASN A 347 27.39 -8.65 -9.88
N ARG A 348 26.80 -7.81 -9.02
CA ARG A 348 25.82 -8.18 -7.98
C ARG A 348 24.36 -7.90 -8.40
N GLN A 349 24.07 -7.20 -9.50
CA GLN A 349 22.69 -6.86 -9.92
C GLN A 349 21.94 -8.05 -10.54
N ASN A 350 21.83 -9.13 -9.77
CA ASN A 350 21.14 -10.35 -10.14
C ASN A 350 20.09 -10.71 -9.08
N GLN A 351 19.14 -11.56 -9.46
CA GLN A 351 18.16 -12.15 -8.54
C GLN A 351 17.99 -13.63 -8.85
N ILE A 352 17.65 -14.42 -7.83
CA ILE A 352 17.30 -15.83 -7.96
C ILE A 352 16.11 -16.14 -7.05
N ALA A 353 15.23 -17.05 -7.46
CA ALA A 353 14.22 -17.64 -6.59
C ALA A 353 13.98 -19.10 -6.94
N ILE A 354 13.61 -19.89 -5.93
CA ILE A 354 12.95 -21.18 -6.10
C ILE A 354 11.49 -21.00 -5.68
N ALA A 355 10.58 -21.28 -6.62
CA ALA A 355 9.15 -21.35 -6.39
C ALA A 355 8.69 -22.81 -6.42
N LEU A 356 7.76 -23.15 -5.54
CA LEU A 356 7.15 -24.47 -5.39
C LEU A 356 5.63 -24.32 -5.39
N LEU A 357 4.95 -25.05 -6.27
CA LEU A 357 3.48 -25.01 -6.33
C LEU A 357 2.88 -25.85 -5.19
N MET A 358 2.00 -25.24 -4.41
CA MET A 358 1.52 -25.74 -3.11
C MET A 358 0.17 -26.47 -3.27
N CYS A 359 -0.95 -25.92 -2.78
CA CYS A 359 -2.27 -26.55 -2.77
C CYS A 359 -3.32 -25.73 -3.56
N ASP A 360 -4.53 -26.26 -3.76
CA ASP A 360 -5.65 -25.44 -4.20
C ASP A 360 -5.98 -24.40 -3.10
N ALA A 361 -6.15 -23.14 -3.49
CA ALA A 361 -6.48 -22.05 -2.57
C ALA A 361 -7.81 -22.27 -1.83
N THR A 362 -8.75 -23.06 -2.37
CA THR A 362 -10.02 -23.38 -1.69
C THR A 362 -9.87 -24.39 -0.55
N ASN A 363 -8.72 -25.07 -0.43
CA ASN A 363 -8.41 -25.88 0.75
C ASN A 363 -7.89 -24.97 1.88
N ILE A 364 -8.83 -24.26 2.50
CA ILE A 364 -8.59 -23.19 3.50
C ILE A 364 -7.65 -23.63 4.64
N GLN A 365 -7.87 -24.81 5.24
CA GLN A 365 -7.02 -25.30 6.34
C GLN A 365 -5.60 -25.63 5.86
N GLU A 366 -5.45 -26.35 4.74
CA GLU A 366 -4.13 -26.69 4.18
C GLU A 366 -3.35 -25.43 3.79
N SER A 367 -4.04 -24.47 3.14
CA SER A 367 -3.46 -23.20 2.72
C SER A 367 -3.00 -22.36 3.93
N PHE A 368 -3.78 -22.32 5.01
CA PHE A 368 -3.40 -21.70 6.27
C PHE A 368 -2.17 -22.37 6.90
N GLU A 369 -2.13 -23.70 6.94
CA GLU A 369 -1.01 -24.44 7.54
C GLU A 369 0.29 -24.29 6.73
N LEU A 370 0.20 -24.26 5.39
CA LEU A 370 1.33 -23.99 4.51
C LEU A 370 1.79 -22.53 4.61
N HIS A 371 0.89 -21.57 4.83
CA HIS A 371 1.26 -20.20 5.17
C HIS A 371 2.03 -20.12 6.51
N VAL A 372 1.53 -20.76 7.58
CA VAL A 372 2.23 -20.83 8.88
C VAL A 372 3.60 -21.49 8.75
N LEU A 373 3.69 -22.60 8.03
CA LEU A 373 4.96 -23.26 7.74
C LEU A 373 5.92 -22.37 6.94
N SER A 374 5.40 -21.60 5.97
CA SER A 374 6.20 -20.65 5.18
C SER A 374 6.78 -19.54 6.06
N GLU A 375 5.99 -18.96 6.96
CA GLU A 375 6.46 -17.97 7.95
C GLU A 375 7.54 -18.58 8.87
N ILE A 376 7.31 -19.78 9.42
CA ILE A 376 8.30 -20.52 10.23
C ILE A 376 9.64 -20.71 9.47
N LEU A 377 9.56 -20.99 8.16
CA LEU A 377 10.71 -21.22 7.29
C LEU A 377 11.52 -19.95 6.95
N ILE A 378 10.89 -18.77 6.82
CA ILE A 378 11.53 -17.54 6.30
C ILE A 378 11.62 -16.34 7.27
N ARG A 379 10.79 -16.28 8.32
CA ARG A 379 10.60 -15.07 9.12
C ARG A 379 11.62 -14.91 10.24
N GLY A 380 12.33 -13.79 10.20
CA GLY A 380 13.23 -13.33 11.27
C GLY A 380 14.51 -14.17 11.40
N PRO A 381 15.46 -13.74 12.26
CA PRO A 381 16.74 -14.40 12.49
C PRO A 381 16.64 -15.80 13.10
N ASN A 382 15.44 -16.22 13.51
CA ASN A 382 15.18 -17.55 14.06
C ASN A 382 14.78 -18.58 13.00
N SER A 383 14.30 -18.14 11.83
CA SER A 383 13.92 -19.04 10.73
C SER A 383 15.11 -19.71 10.04
N VAL A 384 14.86 -20.89 9.45
CA VAL A 384 15.92 -21.73 8.85
C VAL A 384 16.48 -21.16 7.55
N PHE A 385 15.65 -20.53 6.70
CA PHE A 385 16.16 -19.87 5.50
C PHE A 385 16.92 -18.58 5.83
N TYR A 386 16.57 -17.83 6.87
CA TYR A 386 17.35 -16.65 7.25
C TYR A 386 18.76 -17.07 7.71
N LYS A 387 18.84 -18.07 8.60
CA LYS A 387 20.10 -18.66 9.08
C LYS A 387 21.00 -19.18 7.96
N ASN A 388 20.44 -19.74 6.89
CA ASN A 388 21.21 -20.39 5.82
C ASN A 388 21.38 -19.58 4.53
N LEU A 389 20.59 -18.51 4.30
CA LEU A 389 20.62 -17.71 3.06
C LEU A 389 20.92 -16.22 3.30
N ILE A 390 20.60 -15.68 4.48
CA ILE A 390 20.76 -14.25 4.80
C ILE A 390 21.98 -14.01 5.68
N GLU A 391 22.10 -14.74 6.80
CA GLU A 391 23.26 -14.61 7.71
C GLU A 391 24.63 -14.87 7.05
N PRO A 392 24.78 -15.76 6.04
CA PRO A 392 26.05 -15.92 5.31
C PRO A 392 26.39 -14.76 4.35
N ASN A 393 25.58 -13.69 4.31
CA ASN A 393 25.86 -12.37 3.71
C ASN A 393 26.53 -12.40 2.32
N PHE A 394 25.98 -13.20 1.41
CA PHE A 394 26.39 -13.27 -0.01
C PHE A 394 25.37 -12.66 -0.98
N SER A 395 24.36 -11.99 -0.42
CA SER A 395 23.26 -11.33 -1.11
C SER A 395 22.89 -10.03 -0.37
N GLY A 396 22.03 -9.19 -0.96
CA GLY A 396 21.41 -8.05 -0.26
C GLY A 396 20.11 -8.42 0.46
N GLY A 397 19.90 -9.72 0.72
CA GLY A 397 18.73 -10.25 1.40
C GLY A 397 17.64 -10.79 0.45
N TYR A 398 16.45 -11.02 1.01
CA TYR A 398 15.31 -11.58 0.29
C TYR A 398 14.76 -10.61 -0.77
N ASN A 399 14.44 -11.14 -1.96
CA ASN A 399 13.75 -10.37 -3.00
C ASN A 399 12.24 -10.20 -2.72
N GLN A 400 11.59 -9.30 -3.47
CA GLN A 400 10.18 -8.94 -3.29
C GLN A 400 9.17 -10.09 -3.54
N SER A 401 9.60 -11.21 -4.16
CA SER A 401 8.75 -12.37 -4.40
C SER A 401 8.76 -13.39 -3.27
N THR A 402 9.66 -13.28 -2.28
CA THR A 402 9.75 -14.24 -1.16
C THR A 402 8.53 -14.18 -0.24
N GLY A 403 7.91 -15.34 0.00
CA GLY A 403 6.72 -15.52 0.84
C GLY A 403 5.86 -16.71 0.42
N TYR A 404 4.64 -16.76 0.97
CA TYR A 404 3.54 -17.59 0.48
C TYR A 404 2.55 -16.70 -0.28
N SER A 405 2.09 -17.13 -1.45
CA SER A 405 1.03 -16.44 -2.21
C SER A 405 -0.17 -17.36 -2.40
N SER A 406 -1.35 -16.80 -2.10
CA SER A 406 -2.67 -17.37 -2.35
C SER A 406 -3.51 -16.47 -3.27
N ASP A 407 -2.84 -15.70 -4.13
CA ASP A 407 -3.46 -14.78 -5.09
C ASP A 407 -3.94 -15.49 -6.38
N THR A 408 -3.67 -16.80 -6.49
CA THR A 408 -3.91 -17.68 -7.64
C THR A 408 -4.61 -18.98 -7.22
N LYS A 409 -5.24 -19.67 -8.19
CA LYS A 409 -6.05 -20.89 -7.96
C LYS A 409 -5.29 -22.01 -7.26
N ASP A 410 -4.10 -22.35 -7.75
CA ASP A 410 -3.10 -23.08 -6.98
C ASP A 410 -2.19 -22.05 -6.28
N THR A 411 -1.93 -22.26 -5.00
CA THR A 411 -1.05 -21.42 -4.17
C THR A 411 0.43 -21.75 -4.40
N ALA A 412 1.34 -20.87 -3.97
CA ALA A 412 2.78 -21.09 -4.14
C ALA A 412 3.61 -20.62 -2.94
N PHE A 413 4.66 -21.37 -2.62
CA PHE A 413 5.76 -20.91 -1.77
C PHE A 413 6.90 -20.42 -2.66
N VAL A 414 7.54 -19.33 -2.25
CA VAL A 414 8.71 -18.76 -2.94
C VAL A 414 9.75 -18.34 -1.91
N VAL A 415 11.00 -18.70 -2.15
CA VAL A 415 12.16 -18.06 -1.50
C VAL A 415 13.18 -17.64 -2.55
N GLY A 416 13.71 -16.43 -2.41
CA GLY A 416 14.64 -15.87 -3.38
C GLY A 416 15.42 -14.67 -2.86
N LEU A 417 16.58 -14.42 -3.46
CA LEU A 417 17.53 -13.40 -3.07
C LEU A 417 17.71 -12.35 -4.17
N GLN A 418 18.24 -11.19 -3.77
CA GLN A 418 18.67 -10.10 -4.65
C GLN A 418 20.11 -9.66 -4.29
N ASP A 419 20.72 -8.83 -5.14
CA ASP A 419 22.08 -8.27 -4.94
C ASP A 419 23.17 -9.34 -4.70
N LEU A 420 23.08 -10.49 -5.39
CA LEU A 420 24.06 -11.59 -5.36
C LEU A 420 24.76 -11.75 -6.73
N ARG A 421 25.88 -12.48 -6.76
CA ARG A 421 26.61 -12.76 -8.01
C ARG A 421 26.02 -13.97 -8.74
N VAL A 422 26.22 -14.05 -10.06
CA VAL A 422 25.82 -15.23 -10.87
C VAL A 422 26.53 -16.51 -10.39
N GLU A 423 27.79 -16.42 -9.98
CA GLU A 423 28.56 -17.53 -9.38
C GLU A 423 27.97 -18.06 -8.06
N ASP A 424 27.20 -17.25 -7.31
CA ASP A 424 26.51 -17.66 -6.09
C ASP A 424 25.18 -18.38 -6.36
N PHE A 425 24.69 -18.45 -7.61
CA PHE A 425 23.41 -19.12 -7.94
C PHE A 425 23.40 -20.61 -7.56
N THR A 426 24.47 -21.35 -7.90
CA THR A 426 24.61 -22.78 -7.53
C THR A 426 24.61 -22.96 -6.02
N LYS A 427 25.31 -22.08 -5.30
CA LYS A 427 25.38 -22.04 -3.84
C LYS A 427 24.01 -21.76 -3.21
N PHE A 428 23.20 -20.86 -3.77
CA PHE A 428 21.81 -20.65 -3.33
C PHE A 428 20.97 -21.91 -3.50
N ILE A 429 21.05 -22.60 -4.65
CA ILE A 429 20.31 -23.84 -4.93
C ILE A 429 20.70 -24.93 -3.92
N GLU A 430 22.01 -25.16 -3.73
CA GLU A 430 22.52 -26.11 -2.73
C GLU A 430 22.06 -25.77 -1.31
N LEU A 431 22.14 -24.50 -0.90
CA LEU A 431 21.73 -24.06 0.43
C LEU A 431 20.21 -24.20 0.63
N PHE A 432 19.40 -23.97 -0.40
CA PHE A 432 17.96 -24.24 -0.38
C PHE A 432 17.69 -25.73 -0.09
N ASP A 433 18.26 -26.62 -0.89
CA ASP A 433 18.03 -28.06 -0.76
C ASP A 433 18.55 -28.60 0.58
N LYS A 434 19.75 -28.19 1.00
CA LYS A 434 20.33 -28.52 2.32
C LYS A 434 19.44 -28.00 3.47
N THR A 435 18.84 -26.83 3.33
CA THR A 435 17.93 -26.27 4.35
C THR A 435 16.63 -27.07 4.45
N ILE A 436 16.02 -27.43 3.32
CA ILE A 436 14.78 -28.22 3.27
C ILE A 436 14.99 -29.63 3.82
N PHE A 437 16.07 -30.33 3.41
CA PHE A 437 16.39 -31.64 3.98
C PHE A 437 16.66 -31.58 5.48
N LYS A 438 17.35 -30.53 5.97
CA LYS A 438 17.57 -30.34 7.41
C LYS A 438 16.26 -30.09 8.16
N ALA A 439 15.40 -29.20 7.67
CA ALA A 439 14.11 -28.90 8.30
C ALA A 439 13.16 -30.12 8.30
N MET A 440 13.22 -30.99 7.27
CA MET A 440 12.48 -32.26 7.24
C MET A 440 12.97 -33.26 8.31
N ASN A 441 14.26 -33.27 8.64
CA ASN A 441 14.83 -34.21 9.60
C ASN A 441 14.74 -33.69 11.05
N ASP A 442 15.17 -32.45 11.26
CA ASP A 442 15.35 -31.85 12.60
C ASP A 442 14.04 -31.25 13.14
N GLY A 443 13.13 -30.80 12.26
CA GLY A 443 11.93 -30.06 12.62
C GLY A 443 12.19 -28.62 13.04
N PHE A 444 11.38 -28.13 13.99
CA PHE A 444 11.42 -26.74 14.46
C PHE A 444 11.30 -26.64 15.98
N GLU A 445 11.92 -25.61 16.55
CA GLU A 445 11.80 -25.26 17.97
C GLU A 445 10.38 -24.78 18.29
N SER A 446 9.72 -25.40 19.28
CA SER A 446 8.31 -25.11 19.62
C SER A 446 8.06 -23.64 19.99
N GLN A 447 9.07 -22.94 20.53
CA GLN A 447 8.97 -21.51 20.86
C GLN A 447 8.93 -20.61 19.61
N HIS A 448 9.59 -21.00 18.52
CA HIS A 448 9.51 -20.30 17.22
C HIS A 448 8.18 -20.58 16.51
N VAL A 449 7.65 -21.81 16.64
CA VAL A 449 6.29 -22.13 16.16
C VAL A 449 5.24 -21.29 16.90
N GLU A 450 5.30 -21.23 18.22
CA GLU A 450 4.34 -20.45 19.02
C GLU A 450 4.54 -18.92 18.90
N SER A 451 5.75 -18.42 18.62
CA SER A 451 5.94 -16.99 18.33
C SER A 451 5.29 -16.60 16.99
N VAL A 452 5.38 -17.43 15.95
CA VAL A 452 4.64 -17.22 14.69
C VAL A 452 3.13 -17.27 14.93
N LEU A 453 2.62 -18.27 15.67
CA LEU A 453 1.18 -18.36 15.99
C LEU A 453 0.67 -17.20 16.86
N HIS A 454 1.49 -16.64 17.75
CA HIS A 454 1.13 -15.44 18.52
C HIS A 454 1.20 -14.16 17.69
N ASN A 455 2.14 -14.05 16.74
CA ASN A 455 2.18 -12.92 15.80
C ASN A 455 0.95 -12.86 14.91
N LEU A 456 0.48 -14.04 14.49
CA LEU A 456 -0.85 -14.17 13.94
C LEU A 456 -1.84 -13.67 15.00
N GLU A 457 -2.03 -14.32 16.16
CA GLU A 457 -2.98 -13.91 17.25
C GLU A 457 -3.12 -12.38 17.46
N LEU A 458 -1.99 -11.66 17.50
CA LEU A 458 -1.94 -10.22 17.69
C LEU A 458 -2.32 -9.41 16.43
N SER A 459 -1.87 -9.81 15.23
CA SER A 459 -2.31 -9.15 13.99
C SER A 459 -3.81 -9.33 13.76
N LEU A 460 -4.39 -10.42 14.26
CA LEU A 460 -5.83 -10.66 14.21
C LEU A 460 -6.64 -9.60 14.95
N LYS A 461 -6.16 -9.22 16.13
CA LYS A 461 -6.81 -8.20 16.96
C LYS A 461 -6.49 -6.77 16.53
N HIS A 462 -5.41 -6.54 15.77
CA HIS A 462 -4.99 -5.19 15.35
C HIS A 462 -6.05 -4.47 14.48
N GLN A 463 -6.51 -3.29 14.92
CA GLN A 463 -7.59 -2.55 14.23
C GLN A 463 -7.06 -1.57 13.17
N SER A 464 -7.30 -1.90 11.90
CA SER A 464 -7.03 -1.05 10.72
C SER A 464 -8.19 -0.07 10.45
N PRO A 465 -7.94 1.18 9.99
CA PRO A 465 -9.00 2.12 9.60
C PRO A 465 -9.62 1.80 8.23
N PHE A 466 -8.99 0.90 7.47
CA PHE A 466 -9.47 0.39 6.18
C PHE A 466 -9.85 -1.09 6.28
N PHE A 467 -10.29 -1.54 7.46
CA PHE A 467 -10.55 -2.96 7.75
C PHE A 467 -11.44 -3.64 6.71
N GLY A 468 -12.54 -3.00 6.28
CA GLY A 468 -13.42 -3.57 5.25
C GLY A 468 -12.74 -3.73 3.89
N ASN A 469 -11.82 -2.82 3.52
CA ASN A 469 -11.03 -2.90 2.29
C ASN A 469 -9.99 -4.03 2.40
N THR A 470 -9.32 -4.17 3.55
CA THR A 470 -8.42 -5.30 3.84
C THR A 470 -9.16 -6.64 3.75
N LEU A 471 -10.35 -6.74 4.37
CA LEU A 471 -11.18 -7.94 4.35
C LEU A 471 -11.60 -8.33 2.93
N LEU A 472 -11.99 -7.35 2.10
CA LEU A 472 -12.25 -7.54 0.67
C LEU A 472 -11.03 -8.08 -0.07
N PHE A 473 -9.89 -7.38 0.00
CA PHE A 473 -8.71 -7.73 -0.81
C PHE A 473 -8.16 -9.10 -0.44
N ASN A 474 -8.12 -9.44 0.85
CA ASN A 474 -7.66 -10.75 1.33
C ASN A 474 -8.61 -11.89 0.94
N SER A 475 -9.90 -11.61 0.68
CA SER A 475 -10.90 -12.63 0.35
C SER A 475 -11.15 -12.78 -1.15
N THR A 476 -10.84 -11.75 -1.96
CA THR A 476 -11.15 -11.70 -3.41
C THR A 476 -10.68 -12.94 -4.18
N ALA A 477 -9.44 -13.37 -3.98
CA ALA A 477 -8.88 -14.51 -4.70
C ALA A 477 -9.62 -15.83 -4.36
N LEU A 478 -9.73 -16.16 -3.06
CA LEU A 478 -10.50 -17.32 -2.58
C LEU A 478 -11.93 -17.33 -3.12
N TRP A 479 -12.59 -16.16 -3.12
CA TRP A 479 -13.96 -16.01 -3.62
C TRP A 479 -14.05 -16.18 -5.14
N ASN A 480 -13.04 -15.76 -5.90
CA ASN A 480 -12.95 -15.95 -7.35
C ASN A 480 -13.00 -17.44 -7.74
N TYR A 481 -12.41 -18.28 -6.88
CA TYR A 481 -12.33 -19.74 -7.00
C TYR A 481 -13.48 -20.49 -6.30
N GLU A 482 -14.53 -19.77 -5.88
CA GLU A 482 -15.73 -20.33 -5.25
C GLU A 482 -15.46 -21.02 -3.90
N GLY A 483 -14.40 -20.58 -3.20
CA GLY A 483 -14.07 -21.01 -1.84
C GLY A 483 -14.85 -20.28 -0.75
N ASP A 484 -15.01 -20.92 0.42
CA ASP A 484 -15.79 -20.42 1.56
C ASP A 484 -15.08 -19.27 2.30
N VAL A 485 -15.33 -18.05 1.84
CA VAL A 485 -14.84 -16.81 2.47
C VAL A 485 -15.28 -16.64 3.93
N VAL A 486 -16.41 -17.23 4.35
CA VAL A 486 -16.94 -17.09 5.72
C VAL A 486 -16.17 -18.00 6.68
N SER A 487 -15.88 -19.24 6.29
CA SER A 487 -15.04 -20.15 7.09
C SER A 487 -13.58 -19.71 7.10
N ASN A 488 -13.09 -19.07 6.03
CA ASN A 488 -11.76 -18.46 6.00
C ASN A 488 -11.57 -17.33 7.04
N LEU A 489 -12.65 -16.73 7.55
CA LEU A 489 -12.55 -15.77 8.66
C LEU A 489 -12.29 -16.44 10.01
N ARG A 490 -12.46 -17.77 10.16
CA ARG A 490 -12.39 -18.49 11.43
C ARG A 490 -10.96 -18.90 11.82
N VAL A 491 -10.03 -17.94 11.89
CA VAL A 491 -8.58 -18.25 11.91
C VAL A 491 -8.07 -18.84 13.23
N THR A 492 -8.54 -18.45 14.42
CA THR A 492 -8.09 -19.16 15.66
C THR A 492 -8.76 -20.54 15.80
N GLU A 493 -9.74 -20.88 14.95
CA GLU A 493 -10.18 -22.26 14.78
C GLU A 493 -9.15 -23.03 13.94
N MET A 494 -8.65 -22.45 12.85
CA MET A 494 -7.53 -23.02 12.08
C MET A 494 -6.26 -23.17 12.94
N ILE A 495 -5.93 -22.17 13.77
CA ILE A 495 -4.85 -22.27 14.78
C ILE A 495 -5.14 -23.37 15.81
N SER A 496 -6.41 -23.53 16.26
CA SER A 496 -6.77 -24.61 17.20
C SER A 496 -6.54 -25.99 16.59
N ARG A 497 -7.01 -26.20 15.36
CA ARG A 497 -6.85 -27.46 14.59
C ARG A 497 -5.38 -27.77 14.27
N LEU A 498 -4.59 -26.74 13.97
CA LEU A 498 -3.13 -26.88 13.79
C LEU A 498 -2.42 -27.23 15.09
N ARG A 499 -2.72 -26.56 16.21
CA ARG A 499 -2.17 -26.91 17.54
C ARG A 499 -2.57 -28.33 17.96
N GLU A 500 -3.79 -28.76 17.68
CA GLU A 500 -4.27 -30.12 17.90
C GLU A 500 -3.46 -31.13 17.07
N SER A 501 -3.28 -30.88 15.78
CA SER A 501 -2.47 -31.70 14.87
C SER A 501 -1.00 -31.80 15.32
N LEU A 502 -0.38 -30.69 15.73
CA LEU A 502 0.98 -30.65 16.28
C LEU A 502 1.11 -31.40 17.61
N SER A 503 0.06 -31.39 18.44
CA SER A 503 0.01 -32.12 19.71
C SER A 503 -0.11 -33.64 19.51
N HIS A 504 -0.85 -34.08 18.49
CA HIS A 504 -0.98 -35.49 18.13
C HIS A 504 0.24 -36.04 17.38
N LYS A 505 0.88 -35.23 16.53
CA LYS A 505 2.04 -35.66 15.72
C LYS A 505 3.18 -34.63 15.74
N LYS A 506 4.23 -34.91 16.52
CA LYS A 506 5.45 -34.07 16.59
C LYS A 506 6.20 -33.92 15.27
N THR A 507 5.91 -34.75 14.26
CA THR A 507 6.49 -34.67 12.92
C THR A 507 5.62 -33.90 11.91
N TYR A 508 4.49 -33.32 12.33
CA TYR A 508 3.45 -32.82 11.41
C TYR A 508 3.99 -31.88 10.32
N PHE A 509 4.83 -30.91 10.69
CA PHE A 509 5.45 -30.02 9.71
C PHE A 509 6.54 -30.72 8.88
N GLN A 510 7.29 -31.66 9.44
CA GLN A 510 8.27 -32.47 8.70
C GLN A 510 7.58 -33.31 7.61
N ASP A 511 6.40 -33.86 7.88
CA ASP A 511 5.56 -34.54 6.88
C ASP A 511 5.11 -33.59 5.76
N LYS A 512 4.66 -32.36 6.11
CA LYS A 512 4.30 -31.32 5.14
C LYS A 512 5.51 -30.87 4.30
N ILE A 513 6.70 -30.71 4.90
CA ILE A 513 7.95 -30.41 4.17
C ILE A 513 8.26 -31.53 3.18
N LYS A 514 8.18 -32.79 3.62
CA LYS A 514 8.41 -33.95 2.77
C LYS A 514 7.45 -33.98 1.57
N GLN A 515 6.18 -33.68 1.78
CA GLN A 515 5.16 -33.61 0.73
C GLN A 515 5.36 -32.44 -0.24
N TYR A 516 5.42 -31.21 0.27
CA TYR A 516 5.31 -30.00 -0.54
C TYR A 516 6.65 -29.38 -0.98
N PHE A 517 7.78 -29.80 -0.40
CA PHE A 517 9.10 -29.24 -0.70
C PHE A 517 10.09 -30.29 -1.22
N VAL A 518 10.15 -31.47 -0.59
CA VAL A 518 11.10 -32.54 -1.00
C VAL A 518 10.57 -33.35 -2.18
N ASN A 519 9.32 -33.83 -2.11
CA ASN A 519 8.71 -34.67 -3.15
C ASN A 519 8.01 -33.87 -4.27
N ASN A 520 8.20 -32.55 -4.31
CA ASN A 520 7.46 -31.66 -5.20
C ASN A 520 8.26 -31.31 -6.47
N ASN A 521 8.01 -32.06 -7.54
CA ASN A 521 8.63 -31.82 -8.85
C ASN A 521 8.07 -30.58 -9.57
N HIS A 522 6.98 -29.95 -9.08
CA HIS A 522 6.50 -28.67 -9.57
C HIS A 522 7.30 -27.51 -8.95
N ARG A 523 8.60 -27.52 -9.26
CA ARG A 523 9.64 -26.58 -8.80
C ARG A 523 10.15 -25.76 -9.97
N LEU A 524 10.09 -24.43 -9.85
CA LEU A 524 10.71 -23.49 -10.78
C LEU A 524 11.91 -22.82 -10.10
N THR A 525 13.09 -22.92 -10.71
CA THR A 525 14.20 -21.99 -10.42
C THR A 525 14.14 -20.86 -11.44
N LEU A 526 13.89 -19.62 -11.00
CA LEU A 526 13.99 -18.43 -11.84
C LEU A 526 15.26 -17.65 -11.49
N THR A 527 16.07 -17.34 -12.49
CA THR A 527 17.25 -16.47 -12.38
C THR A 527 17.07 -15.24 -13.25
N MET A 528 17.59 -14.11 -12.78
CA MET A 528 17.56 -12.83 -13.50
C MET A 528 18.90 -12.12 -13.36
N SER A 529 19.44 -11.62 -14.47
CA SER A 529 20.72 -10.89 -14.51
C SER A 529 20.58 -9.58 -15.29
N ALA A 530 21.26 -8.52 -14.82
CA ALA A 530 21.30 -7.26 -15.52
C ALA A 530 22.03 -7.38 -16.88
N ASP A 531 21.42 -6.80 -17.91
CA ASP A 531 21.90 -6.71 -19.29
C ASP A 531 22.07 -5.24 -19.65
N GLU A 532 23.27 -4.85 -20.11
CA GLU A 532 23.57 -3.47 -20.51
C GLU A 532 22.73 -3.05 -21.73
N LEU A 533 22.40 -4.00 -22.61
CA LEU A 533 21.62 -3.78 -23.82
C LEU A 533 20.10 -3.85 -23.58
N TYR A 534 19.62 -4.16 -22.37
CA TYR A 534 18.19 -4.39 -22.09
C TYR A 534 17.29 -3.25 -22.61
N GLU A 535 17.71 -2.02 -22.33
CA GLU A 535 16.98 -0.81 -22.72
C GLU A 535 17.09 -0.50 -24.23
N GLU A 536 18.17 -0.91 -24.90
CA GLU A 536 18.34 -0.76 -26.34
C GLU A 536 17.54 -1.82 -27.11
N ASN A 537 17.61 -3.08 -26.65
CA ASN A 537 16.80 -4.20 -27.11
C ASN A 537 15.30 -3.88 -27.03
N PHE A 538 14.82 -3.31 -25.91
CA PHE A 538 13.43 -2.89 -25.78
C PHE A 538 13.05 -1.77 -26.78
N LYS A 539 13.90 -0.74 -26.94
CA LYS A 539 13.66 0.38 -27.87
C LYS A 539 13.65 -0.10 -29.33
N GLN A 540 14.52 -1.04 -29.68
CA GLN A 540 14.56 -1.66 -31.00
C GLN A 540 13.29 -2.48 -31.26
N ALA A 541 12.83 -3.29 -30.31
CA ALA A 541 11.58 -4.05 -30.44
C ALA A 541 10.34 -3.14 -30.56
N GLU A 542 10.29 -2.04 -29.79
CA GLU A 542 9.24 -1.01 -29.88
C GLU A 542 9.25 -0.30 -31.26
N PHE A 543 10.45 0.04 -31.76
CA PHE A 543 10.65 0.63 -33.09
C PHE A 543 10.26 -0.33 -34.23
N GLU A 544 10.61 -1.61 -34.14
CA GLU A 544 10.24 -2.62 -35.13
C GLU A 544 8.73 -2.87 -35.16
N LEU A 545 8.09 -3.02 -33.99
CA LEU A 545 6.63 -3.14 -33.85
C LEU A 545 5.90 -1.95 -34.49
N LEU A 546 6.36 -0.73 -34.20
CA LEU A 546 5.83 0.51 -34.77
C LEU A 546 6.02 0.56 -36.31
N ASN A 547 7.22 0.23 -36.80
CA ASN A 547 7.51 0.20 -38.24
C ASN A 547 6.69 -0.85 -39.00
N GLN A 548 6.55 -2.06 -38.45
CA GLN A 548 5.73 -3.12 -39.04
C GLN A 548 4.26 -2.68 -39.14
N LYS A 549 3.73 -2.06 -38.06
CA LYS A 549 2.39 -1.47 -38.07
C LYS A 549 2.24 -0.38 -39.11
N VAL A 550 3.09 0.65 -39.12
CA VAL A 550 2.98 1.78 -40.05
C VAL A 550 3.13 1.33 -41.51
N LYS A 551 4.00 0.36 -41.82
CA LYS A 551 4.12 -0.24 -43.17
C LYS A 551 2.87 -1.02 -43.62
N SER A 552 2.01 -1.46 -42.69
CA SER A 552 0.74 -2.15 -43.00
C SER A 552 -0.45 -1.19 -43.22
N LEU A 553 -0.23 0.12 -43.12
CA LEU A 553 -1.24 1.14 -43.31
C LEU A 553 -1.27 1.64 -44.76
N ASP A 554 -2.46 1.63 -45.36
CA ASP A 554 -2.71 2.34 -46.60
C ASP A 554 -2.96 3.85 -46.36
N LYS A 555 -3.03 4.64 -47.44
CA LYS A 555 -3.25 6.09 -47.37
C LYS A 555 -4.60 6.49 -46.73
N LYS A 556 -5.61 5.61 -46.75
CA LYS A 556 -6.90 5.88 -46.09
C LYS A 556 -6.76 5.71 -44.58
N LYS A 557 -6.13 4.62 -44.11
CA LYS A 557 -5.86 4.40 -42.68
C LYS A 557 -4.95 5.47 -42.07
N LEU A 558 -3.94 5.93 -42.81
CA LEU A 558 -3.08 7.05 -42.37
C LEU A 558 -3.87 8.35 -42.19
N LYS A 559 -4.80 8.65 -43.11
CA LYS A 559 -5.73 9.79 -42.99
C LYS A 559 -6.69 9.60 -41.81
N GLU A 560 -7.24 8.41 -41.63
CA GLU A 560 -8.16 8.04 -40.54
C GLU A 560 -7.50 8.16 -39.16
N ILE A 561 -6.23 7.79 -39.00
CA ILE A 561 -5.45 7.98 -37.77
C ILE A 561 -5.29 9.47 -37.44
N HIS A 562 -4.95 10.30 -38.44
CA HIS A 562 -4.82 11.74 -38.25
C HIS A 562 -6.16 12.40 -37.89
N GLU A 563 -7.25 12.03 -38.57
CA GLU A 563 -8.60 12.50 -38.27
C GLU A 563 -9.08 12.06 -36.87
N ASN A 564 -8.86 10.80 -36.49
CA ASN A 564 -9.15 10.30 -35.14
C ASN A 564 -8.32 11.03 -34.06
N GLY A 565 -7.08 11.41 -34.35
CA GLY A 565 -6.26 12.23 -33.46
C GLY A 565 -6.87 13.60 -33.21
N LEU A 566 -7.21 14.34 -34.27
CA LEU A 566 -7.87 15.65 -34.17
C LEU A 566 -9.24 15.58 -33.48
N ILE A 567 -10.01 14.51 -33.72
CA ILE A 567 -11.29 14.26 -33.04
C ILE A 567 -11.07 13.96 -31.56
N LEU A 568 -10.04 13.18 -31.21
CA LEU A 568 -9.70 12.88 -29.81
C LEU A 568 -9.23 14.12 -29.05
N ASP A 569 -8.39 14.97 -29.64
CA ASP A 569 -7.94 16.23 -29.04
C ASP A 569 -9.13 17.19 -28.79
N ALA A 570 -10.04 17.32 -29.76
CA ALA A 570 -11.27 18.09 -29.58
C ALA A 570 -12.17 17.49 -28.49
N PHE A 571 -12.30 16.16 -28.43
CA PHE A 571 -13.06 15.43 -27.40
C PHE A 571 -12.43 15.56 -25.99
N GLN A 572 -11.11 15.61 -25.90
CA GLN A 572 -10.37 15.86 -24.66
C GLN A 572 -10.61 17.28 -24.14
N LYS A 573 -10.58 18.28 -25.03
CA LYS A 573 -10.78 19.71 -24.74
C LYS A 573 -12.26 20.11 -24.53
N ALA A 574 -13.22 19.29 -24.95
CA ALA A 574 -14.64 19.58 -24.82
C ALA A 574 -15.10 19.72 -23.35
N LYS A 575 -15.85 20.79 -23.04
CA LYS A 575 -16.39 21.04 -21.68
C LYS A 575 -17.43 19.96 -21.33
N PRO A 576 -17.21 19.13 -20.28
CA PRO A 576 -18.16 18.10 -19.89
C PRO A 576 -19.37 18.70 -19.15
N ASN A 577 -20.58 18.21 -19.43
CA ASN A 577 -21.72 18.44 -18.54
C ASN A 577 -21.56 17.55 -17.29
N THR A 578 -21.30 18.16 -16.13
CA THR A 578 -21.15 17.47 -14.83
C THR A 578 -22.42 17.49 -13.97
N GLU A 579 -23.49 18.14 -14.40
CA GLU A 579 -24.78 18.23 -13.69
C GLU A 579 -25.47 16.86 -13.59
N VAL A 580 -25.20 15.97 -14.55
CA VAL A 580 -25.69 14.57 -14.54
C VAL A 580 -25.03 13.70 -13.46
N LEU A 581 -23.92 14.14 -12.87
CA LEU A 581 -23.24 13.43 -11.79
C LEU A 581 -23.77 13.88 -10.44
N PRO A 582 -23.93 12.98 -9.45
CA PRO A 582 -24.18 13.41 -8.09
C PRO A 582 -23.02 14.26 -7.55
N CYS A 583 -23.31 15.06 -6.55
CA CYS A 583 -22.33 15.76 -5.73
C CYS A 583 -22.87 15.81 -4.30
N LEU A 584 -22.00 15.75 -3.31
CA LEU A 584 -22.36 16.15 -1.96
C LEU A 584 -22.65 17.67 -1.92
N SER A 585 -23.37 18.10 -0.88
CA SER A 585 -23.57 19.51 -0.56
C SER A 585 -22.72 19.92 0.65
N ILE A 586 -22.61 21.23 0.91
CA ILE A 586 -21.95 21.77 2.11
C ILE A 586 -22.56 21.22 3.41
N ASN A 587 -23.86 20.90 3.42
CA ASN A 587 -24.55 20.37 4.60
C ASN A 587 -24.07 18.96 4.94
N ASP A 588 -23.80 18.12 3.93
CA ASP A 588 -23.41 16.71 4.08
C ASP A 588 -21.99 16.53 4.64
N VAL A 589 -21.17 17.58 4.55
CA VAL A 589 -19.77 17.62 5.03
C VAL A 589 -19.54 18.66 6.13
N SER A 590 -20.59 19.37 6.57
CA SER A 590 -20.51 20.46 7.54
C SER A 590 -19.85 20.06 8.86
N LYS A 591 -20.15 18.87 9.38
CA LYS A 591 -19.70 18.39 10.69
C LYS A 591 -18.38 17.60 10.58
N PRO A 592 -17.40 17.82 11.48
CA PRO A 592 -16.18 17.02 11.52
C PRO A 592 -16.45 15.56 11.97
N PRO A 593 -15.52 14.62 11.69
CA PRO A 593 -15.53 13.29 12.29
C PRO A 593 -15.54 13.35 13.82
N LYS A 594 -16.35 12.50 14.47
CA LYS A 594 -16.40 12.41 15.93
C LYS A 594 -15.22 11.59 16.46
N LEU A 595 -14.14 12.26 16.84
CA LEU A 595 -12.97 11.62 17.46
C LEU A 595 -13.14 11.42 18.99
N PRO A 596 -12.62 10.33 19.58
CA PRO A 596 -12.52 10.17 21.03
C PRO A 596 -11.69 11.27 21.70
N LYS A 597 -12.09 11.69 22.90
CA LYS A 597 -11.37 12.72 23.66
C LYS A 597 -9.98 12.25 24.08
N ILE A 598 -9.01 13.15 23.91
CA ILE A 598 -7.63 12.99 24.33
C ILE A 598 -7.44 13.65 25.69
N LEU A 599 -6.69 13.01 26.59
CA LEU A 599 -6.26 13.57 27.87
C LEU A 599 -4.73 13.73 27.87
N ILE A 600 -4.23 14.85 28.37
CA ILE A 600 -2.80 15.11 28.52
C ILE A 600 -2.51 15.31 30.01
N GLN A 601 -1.57 14.54 30.57
CA GLN A 601 -1.15 14.66 31.97
C GLN A 601 0.34 14.36 32.14
N SER A 602 0.95 14.89 33.21
CA SER A 602 2.30 14.50 33.61
C SER A 602 2.26 13.18 34.37
N ILE A 603 3.09 12.21 33.96
CA ILE A 603 3.27 10.93 34.65
C ILE A 603 4.76 10.75 34.87
N GLN A 604 5.22 10.65 36.12
CA GLN A 604 6.65 10.54 36.45
C GLN A 604 7.52 11.58 35.71
N ASN A 605 7.05 12.83 35.67
CA ASN A 605 7.61 13.99 34.96
C ASN A 605 7.60 13.94 33.42
N VAL A 606 7.06 12.88 32.79
CA VAL A 606 6.88 12.77 31.34
C VAL A 606 5.48 13.22 30.92
N GLN A 607 5.41 14.17 29.98
CA GLN A 607 4.15 14.57 29.36
C GLN A 607 3.58 13.39 28.59
N THR A 608 2.41 12.91 29.01
CA THR A 608 1.78 11.70 28.48
C THR A 608 0.39 11.98 27.94
N GLN A 609 0.18 11.63 26.68
CA GLN A 609 -1.11 11.62 26.01
C GLN A 609 -1.83 10.29 26.27
N ILE A 610 -3.13 10.35 26.53
CA ILE A 610 -3.98 9.18 26.77
C ILE A 610 -5.24 9.29 25.90
N CYS A 611 -5.53 8.23 25.17
CA CYS A 611 -6.78 8.08 24.43
C CYS A 611 -7.54 6.83 24.90
N LYS A 612 -8.79 7.03 25.34
CA LYS A 612 -9.74 5.93 25.60
C LYS A 612 -10.43 5.56 24.29
N VAL A 613 -10.20 4.34 23.81
CA VAL A 613 -10.78 3.87 22.53
C VAL A 613 -10.92 2.34 22.55
N SER A 614 -11.89 1.80 21.80
CA SER A 614 -11.96 0.35 21.60
C SER A 614 -10.83 -0.11 20.68
N THR A 615 -9.93 -0.94 21.21
CA THR A 615 -8.73 -1.43 20.52
C THR A 615 -8.74 -2.92 20.22
N ASN A 616 -9.80 -3.65 20.61
CA ASN A 616 -9.87 -5.13 20.58
C ASN A 616 -8.75 -5.78 21.42
N ASP A 617 -8.76 -5.53 22.73
CA ASP A 617 -7.82 -6.07 23.73
C ASP A 617 -6.32 -5.83 23.43
N ILE A 618 -6.00 -4.72 22.74
CA ILE A 618 -4.63 -4.27 22.47
C ILE A 618 -4.37 -2.94 23.17
N THR A 619 -3.23 -2.84 23.85
CA THR A 619 -2.68 -1.55 24.28
C THR A 619 -1.59 -1.12 23.32
N TYR A 620 -1.73 0.08 22.77
CA TYR A 620 -0.74 0.72 21.91
C TYR A 620 0.10 1.70 22.74
N PHE A 621 1.42 1.62 22.62
CA PHE A 621 2.37 2.54 23.23
C PHE A 621 3.21 3.24 22.16
N LYS A 622 3.37 4.55 22.30
CA LYS A 622 4.34 5.35 21.54
C LYS A 622 5.14 6.22 22.51
N CYS A 623 6.41 6.44 22.23
CA CYS A 623 7.16 7.52 22.87
C CYS A 623 8.02 8.26 21.86
N LEU A 624 8.28 9.54 22.12
CA LEU A 624 8.94 10.46 21.21
C LEU A 624 10.05 11.20 21.96
N PHE A 625 11.28 10.99 21.54
CA PHE A 625 12.49 11.57 22.13
C PHE A 625 12.97 12.74 21.29
N ASN A 626 13.17 13.92 21.89
CA ASN A 626 13.82 15.05 21.22
C ASN A 626 15.33 14.76 21.07
N ILE A 627 15.86 14.95 19.85
CA ILE A 627 17.26 14.69 19.47
C ILE A 627 17.91 15.89 18.75
N THR A 628 17.32 17.08 18.87
CA THR A 628 17.71 18.29 18.09
C THR A 628 19.11 18.82 18.45
N ASP A 629 19.73 18.31 19.50
CA ASP A 629 21.11 18.57 19.93
C ASP A 629 22.16 17.56 19.47
N LEU A 630 21.79 16.50 18.75
CA LEU A 630 22.76 15.68 18.02
C LEU A 630 23.60 16.53 17.05
N SER A 631 24.82 16.05 16.78
CA SER A 631 25.68 16.62 15.74
C SER A 631 25.11 16.34 14.34
N GLN A 632 25.60 17.06 13.32
CA GLN A 632 25.15 16.86 11.94
C GLN A 632 25.46 15.44 11.44
N GLU A 633 26.66 14.92 11.72
CA GLU A 633 27.03 13.54 11.36
C GLU A 633 26.11 12.52 12.05
N GLU A 634 25.93 12.64 13.37
CA GLU A 634 25.05 11.73 14.11
C GLU A 634 23.61 11.77 13.59
N THR A 635 23.10 12.96 13.25
CA THR A 635 21.76 13.14 12.68
C THR A 635 21.57 12.34 11.38
N LEU A 636 22.56 12.34 10.49
CA LEU A 636 22.51 11.58 9.22
C LEU A 636 22.55 10.06 9.42
N LEU A 637 23.04 9.59 10.57
CA LEU A 637 23.08 8.16 10.93
C LEU A 637 21.84 7.70 11.72
N VAL A 638 20.96 8.61 12.18
CA VAL A 638 19.71 8.23 12.87
C VAL A 638 18.77 7.36 12.01
N PRO A 639 18.62 7.56 10.69
CA PRO A 639 17.86 6.65 9.83
C PRO A 639 18.39 5.20 9.86
N LEU A 640 19.71 5.01 9.87
CA LEU A 640 20.34 3.71 10.04
C LEU A 640 20.09 3.17 11.45
N PHE A 641 20.38 3.96 12.49
CA PHE A 641 20.15 3.58 13.90
C PHE A 641 18.74 3.04 14.13
N CYS A 642 17.71 3.76 13.66
CA CYS A 642 16.31 3.35 13.79
C CYS A 642 16.00 2.00 13.12
N SER A 643 16.73 1.65 12.05
CA SER A 643 16.52 0.39 11.31
C SER A 643 17.22 -0.83 11.92
N VAL A 644 18.25 -0.64 12.77
CA VAL A 644 19.08 -1.74 13.30
C VAL A 644 18.97 -1.94 14.81
N ILE A 645 18.57 -0.92 15.58
CA ILE A 645 18.64 -0.92 17.05
C ILE A 645 17.87 -2.10 17.70
N SER A 646 16.66 -2.43 17.24
CA SER A 646 15.89 -3.57 17.76
C SER A 646 16.32 -4.93 17.21
N ALA A 647 17.21 -4.96 16.21
CA ALA A 647 17.65 -6.20 15.54
C ALA A 647 18.99 -6.76 16.06
N LEU A 648 19.67 -6.07 16.99
CA LEU A 648 21.01 -6.44 17.50
C LEU A 648 21.00 -7.21 18.83
N GLY A 649 19.87 -7.23 19.54
CA GLY A 649 19.79 -7.77 20.91
C GLY A 649 20.30 -6.78 21.96
N THR A 650 20.59 -7.28 23.16
CA THR A 650 20.87 -6.46 24.35
C THR A 650 21.98 -7.05 25.21
N GLY A 651 22.26 -6.42 26.35
CA GLY A 651 23.24 -6.86 27.34
C GLY A 651 22.89 -8.22 27.97
N LYS A 652 21.59 -8.54 28.07
CA LYS A 652 21.10 -9.80 28.64
C LYS A 652 20.80 -10.88 27.60
N TYR A 653 20.38 -10.50 26.40
CA TYR A 653 19.89 -11.43 25.38
C TYR A 653 20.61 -11.23 24.04
N ASN A 654 21.00 -12.32 23.38
CA ASN A 654 21.50 -12.23 22.00
C ASN A 654 20.34 -11.86 21.03
N TYR A 655 20.69 -11.48 19.80
CA TYR A 655 19.68 -11.00 18.83
C TYR A 655 18.56 -12.01 18.53
N ARG A 656 18.83 -13.33 18.58
CA ARG A 656 17.81 -14.37 18.34
C ARG A 656 16.87 -14.54 19.52
N GLU A 657 17.41 -14.52 20.73
CA GLU A 657 16.64 -14.55 21.98
C GLU A 657 15.75 -13.31 22.09
N PHE A 658 16.30 -12.12 21.84
CA PHE A 658 15.56 -10.86 21.91
C PHE A 658 14.45 -10.77 20.85
N ASP A 659 14.74 -11.13 19.60
CA ASP A 659 13.76 -11.26 18.51
C ASP A 659 12.60 -12.20 18.92
N THR A 660 12.92 -13.39 19.44
CA THR A 660 11.92 -14.36 19.91
C THR A 660 11.08 -13.81 21.07
N LEU A 661 11.70 -13.13 22.04
CA LEU A 661 11.00 -12.56 23.19
C LEU A 661 10.10 -11.39 22.80
N VAL A 662 10.55 -10.50 21.92
CA VAL A 662 9.73 -9.41 21.36
C VAL A 662 8.54 -9.99 20.61
N PHE A 663 8.78 -10.86 19.62
CA PHE A 663 7.71 -11.38 18.78
C PHE A 663 6.80 -12.40 19.48
N SER A 664 7.20 -13.04 20.58
CA SER A 664 6.29 -13.87 21.40
C SER A 664 5.41 -13.06 22.37
N LYS A 665 5.55 -11.73 22.41
CA LYS A 665 4.82 -10.86 23.36
C LYS A 665 4.17 -9.63 22.73
N THR A 666 4.80 -9.03 21.72
CA THR A 666 4.42 -7.74 21.13
C THR A 666 4.42 -7.82 19.60
N GLY A 667 3.84 -6.81 18.96
CA GLY A 667 3.83 -6.65 17.50
C GLY A 667 5.08 -5.96 16.96
N GLY A 668 6.23 -6.18 17.61
CA GLY A 668 7.50 -5.51 17.30
C GLY A 668 7.80 -4.29 18.19
N ILE A 669 9.00 -3.74 18.00
CA ILE A 669 9.45 -2.45 18.57
C ILE A 669 10.06 -1.65 17.40
N ASP A 670 9.25 -0.78 16.81
CA ASP A 670 9.59 0.06 15.65
C ASP A 670 10.22 1.39 16.12
N PHE A 671 11.19 1.91 15.36
CA PHE A 671 11.74 3.26 15.54
C PHE A 671 11.65 4.06 14.25
N LYS A 672 11.30 5.34 14.35
CA LYS A 672 11.17 6.25 13.21
C LYS A 672 11.68 7.65 13.55
N LEU A 673 12.55 8.18 12.70
CA LEU A 673 12.95 9.59 12.70
C LEU A 673 11.83 10.48 12.16
N ASN A 674 11.56 11.60 12.85
CA ASN A 674 10.66 12.66 12.42
C ASN A 674 11.40 14.00 12.48
N LEU A 675 11.45 14.71 11.34
CA LEU A 675 11.78 16.13 11.28
C LEU A 675 10.46 16.90 11.23
N ILE A 676 10.29 17.84 12.15
CA ILE A 676 9.01 18.51 12.43
C ILE A 676 9.24 20.02 12.40
N GLU A 677 8.80 20.69 11.34
CA GLU A 677 8.73 22.15 11.28
C GLU A 677 7.68 22.71 12.25
N ASN A 678 7.93 23.92 12.75
CA ASN A 678 6.95 24.67 13.53
C ASN A 678 5.72 25.03 12.66
N VAL A 679 4.55 24.55 13.06
CA VAL A 679 3.28 24.69 12.32
C VAL A 679 2.65 26.10 12.40
N GLU A 680 3.16 26.99 13.25
CA GLU A 680 2.70 28.37 13.41
C GLU A 680 3.51 29.36 12.58
N ASP A 681 4.83 29.17 12.46
CA ASP A 681 5.72 30.17 11.89
C ASP A 681 6.68 29.67 10.78
N ALA A 682 6.91 28.36 10.68
CA ALA A 682 7.88 27.72 9.76
C ALA A 682 9.27 28.40 9.71
N LYS A 683 9.73 28.99 10.83
CA LYS A 683 11.09 29.53 10.98
C LYS A 683 12.03 28.56 11.71
N SER A 684 11.49 27.50 12.30
CA SER A 684 12.27 26.51 13.04
C SER A 684 11.75 25.08 12.85
N TYR A 685 12.61 24.10 13.15
CA TYR A 685 12.26 22.69 13.20
C TYR A 685 12.90 21.98 14.40
N GLY A 686 12.25 20.92 14.84
CA GLY A 686 12.77 19.92 15.77
C GLY A 686 13.08 18.60 15.06
N LEU A 687 13.95 17.80 15.67
CA LEU A 687 14.23 16.41 15.30
C LEU A 687 13.83 15.50 16.46
N SER A 688 13.16 14.39 16.16
CA SER A 688 12.77 13.41 17.17
C SER A 688 12.80 11.97 16.66
N VAL A 689 13.15 11.03 17.54
CA VAL A 689 12.94 9.60 17.29
C VAL A 689 11.67 9.17 18.02
N MET A 690 10.69 8.68 17.27
CA MET A 690 9.52 8.01 17.81
C MET A 690 9.76 6.51 17.87
N MET A 691 9.61 5.91 19.04
CA MET A 691 9.43 4.47 19.21
C MET A 691 7.93 4.14 19.20
N SER A 692 7.54 3.01 18.62
CA SER A 692 6.18 2.47 18.66
C SER A 692 6.19 0.97 18.96
N SER A 693 5.31 0.53 19.86
CA SER A 693 5.05 -0.88 20.12
C SER A 693 3.58 -1.08 20.51
N HIS A 694 3.11 -2.33 20.43
CA HIS A 694 1.77 -2.71 20.85
C HIS A 694 1.75 -4.19 21.23
N ALA A 695 0.86 -4.55 22.16
CA ALA A 695 0.71 -5.91 22.64
C ALA A 695 -0.76 -6.17 23.00
N LEU A 696 -1.14 -7.46 23.04
CA LEU A 696 -2.39 -7.85 23.70
C LEU A 696 -2.33 -7.41 25.17
N ASP A 697 -3.46 -6.99 25.75
CA ASP A 697 -3.52 -6.43 27.11
C ASP A 697 -2.89 -7.37 28.17
N LYS A 698 -2.97 -8.70 27.94
CA LYS A 698 -2.31 -9.75 28.76
C LYS A 698 -0.76 -9.67 28.78
N ASN A 699 -0.13 -9.11 27.75
CA ASN A 699 1.32 -9.04 27.52
C ASN A 699 1.91 -7.63 27.72
N VAL A 700 1.09 -6.63 28.10
CA VAL A 700 1.56 -5.25 28.34
C VAL A 700 2.69 -5.13 29.38
N PRO A 701 2.75 -5.93 30.46
CA PRO A 701 3.90 -5.94 31.37
C PRO A 701 5.20 -6.36 30.65
N ASP A 702 5.15 -7.37 29.80
CA ASP A 702 6.30 -7.84 29.02
C ASP A 702 6.74 -6.78 28.00
N MET A 703 5.80 -6.14 27.31
CA MET A 703 6.08 -5.05 26.35
C MET A 703 6.92 -3.95 27.00
N PHE A 704 6.51 -3.46 28.19
CA PHE A 704 7.27 -2.44 28.89
C PHE A 704 8.63 -2.95 29.40
N GLY A 705 8.72 -4.20 29.88
CA GLY A 705 9.99 -4.81 30.28
C GLY A 705 10.98 -4.97 29.13
N LEU A 706 10.51 -5.30 27.92
CA LEU A 706 11.33 -5.41 26.72
C LEU A 706 11.81 -4.05 26.21
N CYS A 707 10.95 -3.02 26.26
CA CYS A 707 11.35 -1.64 25.97
C CYS A 707 12.40 -1.13 26.96
N GLN A 708 12.25 -1.46 28.25
CA GLN A 708 13.20 -1.11 29.31
C GLN A 708 14.56 -1.78 29.07
N GLU A 709 14.58 -3.09 28.85
CA GLU A 709 15.81 -3.86 28.55
C GLU A 709 16.53 -3.29 27.32
N LEU A 710 15.82 -2.95 26.25
CA LEU A 710 16.42 -2.32 25.07
C LEU A 710 16.99 -0.92 25.36
N PHE A 711 16.27 -0.07 26.08
CA PHE A 711 16.72 1.31 26.33
C PHE A 711 17.92 1.41 27.28
N HIS A 712 18.06 0.48 28.23
CA HIS A 712 19.24 0.43 29.11
C HIS A 712 20.42 -0.34 28.52
N ASN A 713 20.15 -1.46 27.84
CA ASN A 713 21.16 -2.49 27.57
C ASN A 713 21.39 -2.75 26.07
N PHE A 714 20.99 -1.88 25.15
CA PHE A 714 21.33 -2.04 23.71
C PHE A 714 22.85 -2.18 23.48
N LYS A 715 23.23 -2.89 22.41
CA LYS A 715 24.64 -3.13 22.05
C LYS A 715 24.89 -2.98 20.55
N PHE A 716 26.13 -2.65 20.20
CA PHE A 716 26.66 -2.55 18.83
C PHE A 716 27.97 -3.34 18.71
N ASP A 717 28.10 -4.42 19.47
CA ASP A 717 29.39 -5.09 19.69
C ASP A 717 29.62 -6.27 18.71
N ASP A 718 28.57 -6.70 18.00
CA ASP A 718 28.61 -7.71 16.93
C ASP A 718 28.79 -7.02 15.56
N SER A 719 30.05 -6.77 15.19
CA SER A 719 30.40 -5.99 13.99
C SER A 719 29.96 -6.65 12.69
N GLU A 720 29.99 -7.98 12.58
CA GLU A 720 29.54 -8.67 11.36
C GLU A 720 28.02 -8.64 11.23
N ARG A 721 27.26 -8.71 12.35
CA ARG A 721 25.81 -8.48 12.29
C ARG A 721 25.45 -7.04 11.96
N VAL A 722 26.16 -6.05 12.53
CA VAL A 722 25.95 -4.63 12.18
C VAL A 722 26.21 -4.41 10.69
N LYS A 723 27.30 -4.96 10.14
CA LYS A 723 27.62 -4.95 8.71
C LYS A 723 26.54 -5.59 7.85
N MET A 724 26.09 -6.81 8.19
CA MET A 724 25.01 -7.50 7.49
C MET A 724 23.71 -6.67 7.50
N LEU A 725 23.35 -6.06 8.64
CA LEU A 725 22.19 -5.18 8.73
C LEU A 725 22.34 -3.89 7.91
N ILE A 726 23.55 -3.34 7.81
CA ILE A 726 23.88 -2.18 6.95
C ILE A 726 23.77 -2.53 5.45
N GLU A 727 24.29 -3.67 5.00
CA GLU A 727 24.18 -4.10 3.60
C GLU A 727 22.71 -4.34 3.21
N ASN A 728 21.93 -5.01 4.07
CA ASN A 728 20.49 -5.15 3.91
C ASN A 728 19.78 -3.78 3.91
N TYR A 729 20.15 -2.85 4.79
CA TYR A 729 19.56 -1.50 4.84
C TYR A 729 19.79 -0.72 3.54
N ILE A 730 21.02 -0.73 3.01
CA ILE A 730 21.37 -0.05 1.76
C ILE A 730 20.61 -0.64 0.57
N SER A 731 20.47 -1.97 0.48
CA SER A 731 19.61 -2.61 -0.53
C SER A 731 18.16 -2.13 -0.41
N ASN A 732 17.58 -2.18 0.80
CA ASN A 732 16.18 -1.81 1.04
C ASN A 732 15.85 -0.33 0.74
N ILE A 733 16.77 0.62 0.96
CA ILE A 733 16.55 2.04 0.61
C ILE A 733 16.81 2.37 -0.86
N SER A 734 17.52 1.49 -1.59
CA SER A 734 17.78 1.65 -3.03
C SER A 734 16.63 1.11 -3.89
N VAL A 735 16.02 0.01 -3.45
CA VAL A 735 14.87 -0.63 -4.12
C VAL A 735 13.63 0.26 -4.08
N GLY A 736 12.88 0.32 -5.19
CA GLY A 736 11.62 1.07 -5.28
C GLY A 736 11.76 2.57 -5.56
N VAL A 737 12.97 3.12 -5.76
CA VAL A 737 13.16 4.51 -6.20
C VAL A 737 12.43 4.77 -7.52
N ALA A 738 12.51 3.84 -8.48
CA ALA A 738 11.75 3.89 -9.73
C ALA A 738 10.24 3.86 -9.49
N SER A 739 9.73 2.96 -8.64
CA SER A 739 8.31 2.91 -8.26
C SER A 739 7.80 4.20 -7.60
N SER A 740 8.63 4.89 -6.82
CA SER A 740 8.25 6.05 -5.99
C SER A 740 8.83 7.38 -6.49
N GLY A 741 9.34 7.45 -7.73
CA GLY A 741 10.21 8.54 -8.21
C GLY A 741 9.66 9.97 -8.05
N HIS A 742 8.35 10.16 -8.11
CA HIS A 742 7.71 11.46 -7.84
C HIS A 742 7.91 11.97 -6.39
N LEU A 743 7.98 11.07 -5.40
CA LEU A 743 8.27 11.43 -4.00
C LEU A 743 9.73 11.88 -3.88
N TYR A 744 10.65 11.15 -4.49
CA TYR A 744 12.08 11.50 -4.53
C TYR A 744 12.33 12.80 -5.30
N ALA A 745 11.65 13.05 -6.42
CA ALA A 745 11.70 14.32 -7.13
C ALA A 745 11.14 15.48 -6.30
N MET A 746 10.03 15.30 -5.58
CA MET A 746 9.52 16.34 -4.67
C MET A 746 10.47 16.61 -3.49
N LEU A 747 11.09 15.58 -2.91
CA LEU A 747 12.13 15.75 -1.88
C LEU A 747 13.34 16.50 -2.45
N GLY A 748 13.82 16.13 -3.63
CA GLY A 748 14.92 16.80 -4.34
C GLY A 748 14.61 18.26 -4.70
N ALA A 749 13.38 18.57 -5.11
CA ALA A 749 12.97 19.96 -5.33
C ALA A 749 12.90 20.74 -4.01
N THR A 750 12.36 20.14 -2.94
CA THR A 750 12.28 20.76 -1.60
C THR A 750 13.67 20.97 -1.00
N ALA A 751 14.64 20.10 -1.32
CA ALA A 751 16.04 20.21 -0.91
C ALA A 751 16.74 21.49 -1.40
N LEU A 752 16.21 22.13 -2.44
CA LEU A 752 16.72 23.38 -3.00
C LEU A 752 15.97 24.62 -2.48
N VAL A 753 14.95 24.46 -1.63
CA VAL A 753 14.17 25.57 -1.06
C VAL A 753 14.73 26.03 0.29
N SER A 754 15.11 25.11 1.17
CA SER A 754 15.61 25.44 2.52
C SER A 754 16.55 24.38 3.10
N ASN A 755 17.28 24.74 4.16
CA ASN A 755 18.13 23.82 4.91
C ASN A 755 17.36 22.65 5.56
N ALA A 756 16.12 22.88 6.02
CA ALA A 756 15.24 21.83 6.53
C ALA A 756 14.83 20.86 5.40
N GLY A 757 14.50 21.39 4.22
CA GLY A 757 14.27 20.61 3.01
C GLY A 757 15.49 19.78 2.60
N LYS A 758 16.70 20.37 2.64
CA LYS A 758 17.92 19.63 2.32
C LYS A 758 18.20 18.53 3.34
N LEU A 759 17.93 18.76 4.63
CA LEU A 759 18.04 17.75 5.67
C LEU A 759 17.01 16.62 5.48
N LYS A 760 15.75 16.90 5.12
CA LYS A 760 14.76 15.87 4.73
C LYS A 760 15.29 14.95 3.62
N SER A 761 15.88 15.53 2.58
CA SER A 761 16.46 14.76 1.46
C SER A 761 17.70 13.97 1.87
N LEU A 762 18.58 14.54 2.70
CA LEU A 762 19.74 13.85 3.28
C LEU A 762 19.39 12.74 4.30
N LEU A 763 18.13 12.62 4.72
CA LEU A 763 17.66 11.59 5.67
C LEU A 763 16.71 10.55 5.04
N SER A 764 16.21 10.79 3.84
CA SER A 764 15.15 9.97 3.22
C SER A 764 15.02 10.05 1.69
N GLY A 765 15.74 10.97 1.04
CA GLY A 765 15.77 11.15 -0.40
C GLY A 765 16.92 10.39 -1.08
N VAL A 766 17.17 10.69 -2.36
CA VAL A 766 18.28 10.09 -3.13
C VAL A 766 19.63 10.44 -2.51
N ASP A 767 19.77 11.65 -1.96
CA ASP A 767 20.98 12.09 -1.27
C ASP A 767 21.37 11.16 -0.09
N HIS A 768 20.39 10.53 0.58
CA HIS A 768 20.65 9.59 1.68
C HIS A 768 21.22 8.25 1.19
N ILE A 769 20.78 7.79 0.02
CA ILE A 769 21.31 6.56 -0.61
C ILE A 769 22.77 6.78 -1.02
N GLU A 770 23.07 7.93 -1.62
CA GLU A 770 24.44 8.36 -1.97
C GLU A 770 25.31 8.50 -0.71
N PHE A 771 24.83 9.20 0.32
CA PHE A 771 25.51 9.36 1.61
C PHE A 771 25.85 8.02 2.25
N MET A 772 24.88 7.10 2.39
CA MET A 772 25.10 5.82 3.05
C MET A 772 26.09 4.92 2.30
N LYS A 773 26.07 4.92 0.96
CA LYS A 773 27.07 4.19 0.15
C LYS A 773 28.47 4.75 0.36
N ASN A 774 28.64 6.07 0.32
CA ASN A 774 29.93 6.73 0.51
C ASN A 774 30.47 6.55 1.94
N PHE A 775 29.61 6.71 2.95
CA PHE A 775 29.96 6.54 4.36
C PHE A 775 30.48 5.12 4.66
N VAL A 776 29.77 4.08 4.20
CA VAL A 776 30.16 2.68 4.44
C VAL A 776 31.40 2.25 3.64
N GLN A 777 31.77 2.97 2.57
CA GLN A 777 33.05 2.78 1.87
C GLN A 777 34.23 3.48 2.54
N GLN A 778 33.98 4.58 3.27
CA GLN A 778 35.02 5.45 3.85
C GLN A 778 35.27 5.20 5.35
N THR A 779 34.26 4.71 6.08
CA THR A 779 34.30 4.52 7.53
C THR A 779 34.39 3.03 7.89
N ASN A 780 35.30 2.69 8.81
CA ASN A 780 35.50 1.31 9.25
C ASN A 780 34.37 0.84 10.20
N MET A 781 34.08 -0.47 10.22
CA MET A 781 32.90 -1.00 10.92
C MET A 781 32.90 -0.72 12.44
N LEU A 782 34.06 -0.70 13.10
CA LEU A 782 34.15 -0.39 14.53
C LEU A 782 33.75 1.06 14.81
N GLU A 783 34.24 2.00 13.99
CA GLU A 783 33.87 3.42 14.10
C GLU A 783 32.37 3.64 13.81
N ILE A 784 31.77 2.89 12.87
CA ILE A 784 30.32 2.91 12.65
C ILE A 784 29.57 2.43 13.91
N CYS A 785 30.00 1.31 14.50
CA CYS A 785 29.42 0.78 15.74
C CYS A 785 29.54 1.78 16.90
N ASP A 786 30.68 2.46 17.04
CA ASP A 786 30.91 3.48 18.07
C ASP A 786 30.02 4.72 17.87
N LYS A 787 29.83 5.20 16.63
CA LYS A 787 28.89 6.31 16.35
C LYS A 787 27.45 5.91 16.63
N LEU A 788 27.03 4.70 16.27
CA LEU A 788 25.69 4.19 16.58
C LEU A 788 25.48 4.01 18.11
N ARG A 789 26.51 3.59 18.86
CA ARG A 789 26.47 3.54 20.33
C ARG A 789 26.39 4.95 20.96
N SER A 790 27.13 5.93 20.44
CA SER A 790 27.03 7.35 20.82
C SER A 790 25.61 7.89 20.64
N ILE A 791 24.99 7.61 19.48
CA ILE A 791 23.61 8.01 19.18
C ILE A 791 22.64 7.40 20.20
N GLY A 792 22.68 6.09 20.44
CA GLY A 792 21.76 5.43 21.37
C GLY A 792 21.82 5.99 22.79
N THR A 793 23.02 6.26 23.33
CA THR A 793 23.18 6.82 24.69
C THR A 793 22.61 8.23 24.85
N LYS A 794 22.46 8.98 23.75
CA LYS A 794 21.87 10.33 23.75
C LYS A 794 20.35 10.32 23.57
N ILE A 795 19.80 9.36 22.83
CA ILE A 795 18.37 9.30 22.48
C ILE A 795 17.50 8.94 23.69
N PHE A 796 17.84 7.89 24.44
CA PHE A 796 16.92 7.28 25.44
C PHE A 796 16.85 8.05 26.78
N ASN A 797 16.83 9.38 26.72
CA ASN A 797 16.69 10.29 27.85
C ASN A 797 15.22 10.54 28.23
N LYS A 798 14.82 10.17 29.45
CA LYS A 798 13.49 10.46 30.00
C LYS A 798 13.13 11.95 30.00
N ASN A 799 14.10 12.83 30.24
CA ASN A 799 13.87 14.29 30.26
C ASN A 799 13.61 14.91 28.87
N ASN A 800 13.86 14.15 27.79
CA ASN A 800 13.57 14.52 26.40
C ASN A 800 12.36 13.76 25.83
N MET A 801 11.68 12.95 26.65
CA MET A 801 10.64 12.02 26.23
C MET A 801 9.23 12.64 26.34
N ARG A 802 8.36 12.31 25.39
CA ARG A 802 6.90 12.31 25.54
C ARG A 802 6.34 10.91 25.34
N GLY A 803 5.21 10.58 25.95
CA GLY A 803 4.51 9.29 25.75
C GLY A 803 3.09 9.44 25.22
N ALA A 804 2.58 8.41 24.55
CA ALA A 804 1.18 8.27 24.18
C ALA A 804 0.70 6.82 24.41
N ILE A 805 -0.48 6.67 25.01
CA ILE A 805 -1.12 5.37 25.28
C ILE A 805 -2.56 5.39 24.78
N ASN A 806 -2.88 4.43 23.90
CA ASN A 806 -4.24 4.20 23.40
C ASN A 806 -4.66 2.78 23.81
N SER A 807 -5.75 2.66 24.58
CA SER A 807 -6.19 1.40 25.23
C SER A 807 -7.70 1.38 25.45
N THR A 808 -8.24 0.17 25.63
CA THR A 808 -9.61 -0.04 26.16
C THR A 808 -9.80 0.64 27.51
N GLU A 809 -11.01 1.14 27.80
CA GLU A 809 -11.29 1.81 29.09
C GLU A 809 -11.19 0.85 30.29
N SER A 810 -11.49 -0.43 30.08
CA SER A 810 -11.37 -1.49 31.09
C SER A 810 -9.91 -1.78 31.48
N TYR A 811 -8.98 -1.83 30.51
CA TYR A 811 -7.57 -2.16 30.79
C TYR A 811 -6.68 -0.94 31.06
N LEU A 812 -7.06 0.26 30.59
CA LEU A 812 -6.26 1.48 30.71
C LEU A 812 -5.67 1.75 32.11
N PRO A 813 -6.36 1.53 33.25
CA PRO A 813 -5.77 1.70 34.58
C PRO A 813 -4.54 0.80 34.83
N SER A 814 -4.54 -0.43 34.30
CA SER A 814 -3.41 -1.36 34.39
C SER A 814 -2.28 -0.94 33.47
N ALA A 815 -2.58 -0.60 32.20
CA ALA A 815 -1.61 -0.08 31.25
C ALA A 815 -0.83 1.14 31.79
N ILE A 816 -1.56 2.10 32.39
CA ILE A 816 -0.96 3.28 33.03
C ILE A 816 -0.11 2.92 34.26
N ASN A 817 -0.44 1.85 34.98
CA ASN A 817 0.37 1.39 36.11
C ASN A 817 1.70 0.77 35.65
N HIS A 818 1.67 -0.09 34.62
CA HIS A 818 2.91 -0.64 34.03
C HIS A 818 3.79 0.46 33.41
N TYR A 819 3.17 1.44 32.75
CA TYR A 819 3.87 2.61 32.20
C TYR A 819 4.53 3.49 33.29
N ARG A 820 3.91 3.68 34.47
CA ARG A 820 4.55 4.38 35.60
C ARG A 820 5.84 3.70 36.03
N ASN A 821 5.82 2.37 36.16
CA ASN A 821 6.99 1.60 36.58
C ASN A 821 8.11 1.67 35.53
N PHE A 822 7.75 1.56 34.25
CA PHE A 822 8.66 1.76 33.12
C PHE A 822 9.34 3.14 33.18
N LEU A 823 8.57 4.22 33.34
CA LEU A 823 9.10 5.58 33.48
C LEU A 823 9.95 5.82 34.73
N GLN A 824 9.82 4.99 35.78
CA GLN A 824 10.69 5.08 36.96
C GLN A 824 12.06 4.45 36.73
N ALA A 825 12.19 3.52 35.77
CA ALA A 825 13.48 2.91 35.43
C ALA A 825 14.32 3.78 34.49
N LEU A 826 13.70 4.48 33.54
CA LEU A 826 14.40 5.20 32.47
C LEU A 826 15.40 6.27 32.98
N PRO A 827 16.56 6.42 32.33
CA PRO A 827 17.61 7.32 32.80
C PRO A 827 17.26 8.80 32.55
N GLU A 828 17.70 9.64 33.49
CA GLU A 828 17.49 11.09 33.47
C GLU A 828 18.79 11.83 33.16
N PHE A 829 18.93 12.29 31.91
CA PHE A 829 20.07 13.11 31.46
C PHE A 829 19.65 14.57 31.26
N LYS A 830 20.60 15.45 30.95
CA LYS A 830 20.32 16.89 30.71
C LYS A 830 19.26 17.08 29.62
N LYS A 831 18.28 17.95 29.87
CA LYS A 831 17.21 18.25 28.91
C LYS A 831 17.71 19.05 27.70
N THR A 832 17.25 18.66 26.52
CA THR A 832 17.48 19.33 25.24
C THR A 832 16.55 20.54 25.10
N ASN A 833 17.15 21.74 25.08
CA ASN A 833 16.44 23.02 24.89
C ASN A 833 16.72 23.65 23.50
N LYS A 834 17.28 22.89 22.56
CA LYS A 834 17.70 23.38 21.24
C LYS A 834 16.59 23.19 20.20
N ILE A 835 16.37 24.23 19.40
CA ILE A 835 15.62 24.20 18.14
C ILE A 835 16.57 24.57 16.99
N SER A 836 16.28 24.10 15.77
CA SER A 836 17.07 24.41 14.58
C SER A 836 16.36 25.46 13.72
N MET A 837 17.08 26.52 13.32
CA MET A 837 16.50 27.59 12.49
C MET A 837 16.44 27.21 11.00
N ILE A 838 15.41 27.69 10.33
CA ILE A 838 15.18 27.50 8.89
C ILE A 838 15.78 28.67 8.12
N ASN A 839 16.65 28.33 7.16
CA ASN A 839 17.25 29.27 6.21
C ASN A 839 16.82 28.86 4.80
N PHE A 840 16.30 29.81 4.03
CA PHE A 840 15.91 29.60 2.64
C PHE A 840 17.07 29.85 1.67
N TYR A 841 17.05 29.17 0.52
CA TYR A 841 18.11 29.23 -0.49
C TYR A 841 17.71 30.04 -1.72
N SER A 842 18.71 30.52 -2.47
CA SER A 842 18.49 31.08 -3.81
C SER A 842 18.00 30.00 -4.78
N PRO A 843 17.15 30.33 -5.77
CA PRO A 843 16.54 29.31 -6.63
C PRO A 843 17.56 28.50 -7.45
N SER A 844 17.29 27.21 -7.61
CA SER A 844 18.17 26.29 -8.34
C SER A 844 17.44 25.07 -8.92
N CYS A 845 18.11 24.35 -9.83
CA CYS A 845 17.57 23.17 -10.51
C CYS A 845 18.56 22.00 -10.47
N GLN A 846 18.07 20.76 -10.32
CA GLN A 846 18.91 19.55 -10.37
C GLN A 846 18.25 18.36 -11.08
N GLN A 847 19.03 17.55 -11.80
CA GLN A 847 18.61 16.27 -12.33
C GLN A 847 19.31 15.13 -11.58
N TYR A 848 18.55 14.16 -11.09
CA TYR A 848 19.04 12.80 -10.82
C TYR A 848 18.86 11.98 -12.10
N VAL A 849 19.95 11.57 -12.73
CA VAL A 849 19.93 10.68 -13.90
C VAL A 849 19.58 9.27 -13.42
N MET A 850 18.68 8.60 -14.11
CA MET A 850 18.34 7.19 -13.86
C MET A 850 18.09 6.43 -15.15
N ASN A 851 18.48 5.14 -15.16
CA ASN A 851 18.27 4.24 -16.29
C ASN A 851 16.82 3.71 -16.38
N ILE A 852 15.88 4.62 -16.62
CA ILE A 852 14.44 4.33 -16.69
C ILE A 852 13.77 4.96 -17.92
N PRO A 853 12.71 4.36 -18.48
CA PRO A 853 12.06 4.83 -19.72
C PRO A 853 11.06 6.00 -19.50
N VAL A 854 10.99 6.59 -18.32
CA VAL A 854 10.03 7.64 -17.92
C VAL A 854 10.67 8.65 -16.96
N ASN A 855 10.07 9.83 -16.83
CA ASN A 855 10.51 10.91 -15.96
C ASN A 855 9.60 11.05 -14.72
N TYR A 856 10.15 11.74 -13.72
CA TYR A 856 9.46 12.26 -12.55
C TYR A 856 9.88 13.71 -12.35
N CYS A 857 9.00 14.66 -12.67
CA CYS A 857 9.29 16.08 -12.58
C CYS A 857 8.67 16.68 -11.31
N ALA A 858 9.35 17.64 -10.69
CA ALA A 858 8.82 18.39 -9.56
C ALA A 858 9.31 19.85 -9.53
N LYS A 859 8.48 20.75 -9.01
CA LYS A 859 8.83 22.14 -8.67
C LYS A 859 8.27 22.45 -7.28
N ALA A 860 9.11 22.92 -6.37
CA ALA A 860 8.75 23.21 -4.99
C ALA A 860 9.14 24.64 -4.58
N PHE A 861 8.34 25.31 -3.76
CA PHE A 861 8.64 26.63 -3.20
C PHE A 861 7.92 26.83 -1.86
N PHE A 862 8.44 27.72 -1.00
CA PHE A 862 7.80 28.04 0.28
C PHE A 862 6.68 29.08 0.11
N THR A 863 5.62 28.93 0.90
CA THR A 863 4.47 29.85 0.94
C THR A 863 4.22 30.38 2.36
N VAL A 864 3.52 29.61 3.22
CA VAL A 864 3.19 29.94 4.61
C VAL A 864 2.99 28.68 5.47
N PRO A 865 3.21 28.73 6.80
CA PRO A 865 3.00 27.60 7.71
C PRO A 865 1.53 27.16 7.85
N TYR A 866 1.31 25.94 8.37
CA TYR A 866 0.00 25.27 8.48
C TYR A 866 -1.09 26.08 9.20
N MET A 867 -0.78 26.81 10.27
CA MET A 867 -1.74 27.64 11.02
C MET A 867 -1.96 29.04 10.43
N HIS A 868 -1.28 29.41 9.33
CA HIS A 868 -1.48 30.71 8.67
C HIS A 868 -2.84 30.76 7.95
N GLN A 869 -3.52 31.91 8.01
CA GLN A 869 -4.89 32.08 7.48
C GLN A 869 -5.01 31.74 5.97
N ASP A 870 -3.98 32.02 5.17
CA ASP A 870 -3.94 31.71 3.73
C ASP A 870 -3.69 30.21 3.42
N HIS A 871 -3.22 29.39 4.38
CA HIS A 871 -2.87 27.98 4.10
C HIS A 871 -4.08 27.13 3.67
N PRO A 872 -5.27 27.25 4.30
CA PRO A 872 -6.50 26.69 3.75
C PRO A 872 -6.76 27.04 2.28
N SER A 873 -6.65 28.32 1.91
CA SER A 873 -6.87 28.80 0.54
C SER A 873 -5.84 28.22 -0.43
N LEU A 874 -4.57 28.16 -0.04
CA LEU A 874 -3.49 27.50 -0.81
C LEU A 874 -3.73 25.99 -0.98
N ARG A 875 -4.30 25.30 0.01
CA ARG A 875 -4.59 23.86 -0.07
C ARG A 875 -5.79 23.56 -0.97
N VAL A 876 -6.82 24.40 -0.93
CA VAL A 876 -7.95 24.34 -1.90
C VAL A 876 -7.44 24.66 -3.31
N LEU A 877 -6.61 25.70 -3.48
CA LEU A 877 -6.00 26.06 -4.76
C LEU A 877 -5.12 24.94 -5.33
N ALA A 878 -4.32 24.24 -4.50
CA ALA A 878 -3.51 23.11 -4.95
C ALA A 878 -4.37 21.96 -5.51
N LYS A 879 -5.50 21.63 -4.87
CA LYS A 879 -6.45 20.62 -5.34
C LYS A 879 -7.23 21.09 -6.58
N PHE A 880 -7.56 22.38 -6.68
CA PHE A 880 -8.14 22.99 -7.87
C PHE A 880 -7.19 22.89 -9.08
N VAL A 881 -5.96 23.38 -8.96
CA VAL A 881 -4.93 23.33 -10.02
C VAL A 881 -4.62 21.89 -10.43
N SER A 882 -4.56 20.95 -9.49
CA SER A 882 -4.42 19.51 -9.79
C SER A 882 -5.51 18.98 -10.73
N THR A 883 -6.76 19.38 -10.49
CA THR A 883 -7.94 18.72 -11.07
C THR A 883 -8.51 19.42 -12.29
N LYS A 884 -8.28 20.74 -12.42
CA LYS A 884 -8.77 21.55 -13.55
C LYS A 884 -7.69 21.86 -14.59
N TYR A 885 -6.40 21.71 -14.24
CA TYR A 885 -5.28 22.01 -15.13
C TYR A 885 -4.29 20.84 -15.30
N LEU A 886 -3.66 20.38 -14.21
CA LEU A 886 -2.51 19.47 -14.32
C LEU A 886 -2.89 18.06 -14.78
N LEU A 887 -4.00 17.49 -14.30
CA LEU A 887 -4.47 16.19 -14.78
C LEU A 887 -4.89 16.24 -16.27
N PRO A 888 -5.74 17.18 -16.73
CA PRO A 888 -6.05 17.32 -18.16
C PRO A 888 -4.83 17.54 -19.07
N LEU A 889 -3.90 18.42 -18.68
CA LEU A 889 -2.75 18.76 -19.51
C LEU A 889 -1.64 17.70 -19.45
N VAL A 890 -1.19 17.33 -18.26
CA VAL A 890 0.01 16.48 -18.08
C VAL A 890 -0.33 14.98 -18.20
N ARG A 891 -1.52 14.55 -17.75
CA ARG A 891 -1.97 13.16 -17.96
C ARG A 891 -2.75 12.97 -19.26
N GLU A 892 -3.90 13.64 -19.43
CA GLU A 892 -4.84 13.25 -20.50
C GLU A 892 -4.29 13.60 -21.90
N GLN A 893 -3.72 14.80 -22.08
CA GLN A 893 -3.14 15.25 -23.35
C GLN A 893 -1.67 14.77 -23.54
N ASN A 894 -0.82 14.94 -22.51
CA ASN A 894 0.61 14.63 -22.58
C ASN A 894 0.97 13.17 -22.27
N GLY A 895 0.05 12.37 -21.71
CA GLY A 895 0.22 10.93 -21.53
C GLY A 895 1.02 10.47 -20.30
N ALA A 896 1.29 11.33 -19.32
CA ALA A 896 1.84 10.89 -18.03
C ALA A 896 0.80 10.09 -17.23
N TYR A 897 1.22 9.12 -16.42
CA TYR A 897 0.28 8.34 -15.61
C TYR A 897 -0.37 9.14 -14.45
N GLY A 898 0.30 10.19 -13.96
CA GLY A 898 -0.29 11.11 -12.99
C GLY A 898 0.43 12.45 -12.87
N ALA A 899 -0.27 13.47 -12.39
CA ALA A 899 0.28 14.79 -12.10
C ALA A 899 -0.58 15.52 -11.06
N GLY A 900 -0.01 16.54 -10.40
CA GLY A 900 -0.76 17.37 -9.47
C GLY A 900 0.08 18.42 -8.75
N ALA A 901 -0.58 19.12 -7.83
CA ALA A 901 -0.02 20.09 -6.91
C ALA A 901 -0.52 19.81 -5.49
N LYS A 902 0.33 20.07 -4.48
CA LYS A 902 -0.01 19.92 -3.06
C LYS A 902 0.72 20.97 -2.22
N ILE A 903 0.24 21.21 -1.00
CA ILE A 903 0.96 21.96 0.03
C ILE A 903 1.09 21.08 1.28
N SER A 904 2.28 21.01 1.86
CA SER A 904 2.55 20.31 3.12
C SER A 904 2.45 21.25 4.35
N SER A 905 2.45 20.69 5.56
CA SER A 905 2.33 21.43 6.82
C SER A 905 3.53 22.37 7.09
N ASP A 906 4.68 22.08 6.48
CA ASP A 906 5.87 22.94 6.43
C ASP A 906 5.74 24.15 5.49
N GLY A 907 4.59 24.32 4.83
CA GLY A 907 4.31 25.44 3.93
C GLY A 907 4.93 25.33 2.54
N ILE A 908 5.53 24.18 2.19
CA ILE A 908 6.08 23.95 0.86
C ILE A 908 4.95 23.61 -0.12
N PHE A 909 4.72 24.47 -1.11
CA PHE A 909 3.86 24.19 -2.25
C PHE A 909 4.68 23.44 -3.31
N SER A 910 4.21 22.26 -3.72
CA SER A 910 4.90 21.33 -4.62
C SER A 910 4.03 20.90 -5.79
N PHE A 911 4.51 21.13 -7.02
CA PHE A 911 4.05 20.48 -8.25
C PHE A 911 4.78 19.15 -8.47
N TYR A 912 4.12 18.16 -9.09
CA TYR A 912 4.74 16.89 -9.47
C TYR A 912 4.09 16.22 -10.69
N SER A 913 4.86 15.36 -11.37
CA SER A 913 4.36 14.34 -12.31
C SER A 913 4.90 12.93 -11.99
N TYR A 914 4.21 11.91 -12.48
CA TYR A 914 4.46 10.49 -12.18
C TYR A 914 4.36 9.63 -13.45
N ARG A 915 5.46 8.93 -13.78
CA ARG A 915 5.66 8.13 -15.00
C ARG A 915 5.36 8.96 -16.25
N ASP A 916 6.13 10.04 -16.40
CA ASP A 916 5.92 11.09 -17.39
C ASP A 916 6.79 10.83 -18.64
N PRO A 917 6.22 10.73 -19.85
CA PRO A 917 7.02 10.62 -21.08
C PRO A 917 7.77 11.91 -21.42
N HIS A 918 7.48 13.02 -20.73
CA HIS A 918 8.13 14.32 -20.92
C HIS A 918 8.88 14.80 -19.67
N SER A 919 9.76 15.79 -19.86
CA SER A 919 10.47 16.46 -18.77
C SER A 919 10.22 17.98 -18.77
N THR A 920 10.83 18.70 -19.69
CA THR A 920 10.74 20.18 -19.78
C THR A 920 9.33 20.68 -20.11
N LYS A 921 8.62 20.03 -21.04
CA LYS A 921 7.19 20.31 -21.33
C LYS A 921 6.29 20.28 -20.09
N THR A 922 6.62 19.45 -19.09
CA THR A 922 5.87 19.37 -17.82
C THR A 922 6.29 20.48 -16.85
N LEU A 923 7.58 20.83 -16.79
CA LEU A 923 8.04 21.99 -16.01
C LEU A 923 7.46 23.32 -16.56
N ASP A 924 7.29 23.44 -17.87
CA ASP A 924 6.61 24.57 -18.52
C ASP A 924 5.16 24.73 -18.04
N ALA A 925 4.43 23.61 -17.85
CA ALA A 925 3.08 23.67 -17.27
C ALA A 925 3.11 24.16 -15.82
N PHE A 926 4.13 23.80 -15.03
CA PHE A 926 4.30 24.30 -13.67
C PHE A 926 4.67 25.80 -13.62
N GLU A 927 5.26 26.37 -14.68
CA GLU A 927 5.45 27.82 -14.81
C GLU A 927 4.16 28.52 -15.27
N LYS A 928 3.51 28.01 -16.32
CA LYS A 928 2.30 28.58 -16.95
C LYS A 928 1.04 28.49 -16.09
N THR A 929 1.13 27.93 -14.87
CA THR A 929 0.01 27.82 -13.92
C THR A 929 -0.60 29.19 -13.58
N TYR A 930 0.20 30.25 -13.40
CA TYR A 930 -0.35 31.60 -13.13
C TYR A 930 -1.06 32.21 -14.35
N GLU A 931 -0.49 32.05 -15.53
CA GLU A 931 -1.07 32.52 -16.79
C GLU A 931 -2.40 31.82 -17.06
N TRP A 932 -2.43 30.48 -16.87
CA TRP A 932 -3.62 29.67 -16.96
C TRP A 932 -4.70 30.13 -15.97
N LEU A 933 -4.37 30.30 -14.68
CA LEU A 933 -5.31 30.78 -13.64
C LEU A 933 -5.92 32.16 -13.96
N ARG A 934 -5.21 33.02 -14.71
CA ARG A 934 -5.77 34.30 -15.20
C ARG A 934 -6.60 34.17 -16.46
N SER A 935 -6.16 33.36 -17.43
CA SER A 935 -6.90 33.14 -18.69
C SER A 935 -8.20 32.34 -18.49
N GLU A 936 -8.20 31.41 -17.53
CA GLU A 936 -9.33 30.55 -17.17
C GLU A 936 -10.00 30.96 -15.85
N ARG A 937 -10.00 32.26 -15.53
CA ARG A 937 -10.65 32.79 -14.31
C ARG A 937 -12.13 32.39 -14.22
N GLN A 938 -12.81 32.23 -15.35
CA GLN A 938 -14.18 31.69 -15.47
C GLN A 938 -14.35 30.25 -14.95
N MET A 939 -13.28 29.47 -14.78
CA MET A 939 -13.32 28.16 -14.12
C MET A 939 -13.22 28.24 -12.59
N ILE A 940 -12.96 29.42 -12.02
CA ILE A 940 -12.94 29.66 -10.57
C ILE A 940 -14.35 30.07 -10.14
N ASP A 941 -15.20 29.06 -9.95
CA ASP A 941 -16.64 29.20 -9.73
C ASP A 941 -17.07 28.50 -8.40
N PRO A 942 -18.27 28.75 -7.88
CA PRO A 942 -18.70 28.18 -6.59
C PRO A 942 -18.70 26.65 -6.55
N GLN A 943 -19.04 25.98 -7.67
CA GLN A 943 -19.05 24.52 -7.76
C GLN A 943 -17.64 23.97 -7.88
N SER A 944 -16.77 24.57 -8.68
CA SER A 944 -15.38 24.11 -8.86
C SER A 944 -14.52 24.30 -7.61
N ILE A 945 -14.75 25.36 -6.83
CA ILE A 945 -14.15 25.55 -5.51
C ILE A 945 -14.72 24.54 -4.51
N PHE A 946 -16.03 24.29 -4.51
CA PHE A 946 -16.61 23.30 -3.61
C PHE A 946 -16.11 21.87 -3.90
N GLU A 947 -15.93 21.51 -5.17
CA GLU A 947 -15.27 20.26 -5.56
C GLU A 947 -13.83 20.16 -5.04
N ALA A 948 -13.07 21.27 -5.12
CA ALA A 948 -11.72 21.32 -4.56
C ALA A 948 -11.72 21.17 -3.02
N LYS A 949 -12.70 21.75 -2.31
CA LYS A 949 -12.89 21.57 -0.85
C LYS A 949 -13.20 20.12 -0.48
N LEU A 950 -14.18 19.48 -1.14
CA LEU A 950 -14.49 18.06 -0.94
C LEU A 950 -13.25 17.19 -1.12
N GLY A 951 -12.48 17.46 -2.18
CA GLY A 951 -11.24 16.79 -2.48
C GLY A 951 -10.09 17.02 -1.48
N VAL A 952 -10.16 18.06 -0.64
CA VAL A 952 -9.26 18.22 0.52
C VAL A 952 -9.82 17.46 1.74
N LEU A 953 -11.14 17.47 1.95
CA LEU A 953 -11.78 16.75 3.06
C LEU A 953 -11.59 15.23 2.97
N GLN A 954 -11.53 14.63 1.78
CA GLN A 954 -11.15 13.22 1.59
C GLN A 954 -9.85 12.83 2.32
N GLN A 955 -8.89 13.75 2.38
CA GLN A 955 -7.61 13.53 3.07
C GLN A 955 -7.67 13.92 4.55
N LEU A 956 -8.43 14.97 4.88
CA LEU A 956 -8.48 15.58 6.21
C LEU A 956 -9.40 14.83 7.18
N ASP A 957 -10.51 14.28 6.67
CA ASP A 957 -11.52 13.52 7.43
C ASP A 957 -11.32 11.99 7.33
N SER A 958 -10.18 11.55 6.81
CA SER A 958 -9.86 10.13 6.58
C SER A 958 -9.82 9.34 7.91
N PRO A 959 -10.37 8.10 7.97
CA PRO A 959 -10.52 7.36 9.22
C PRO A 959 -9.16 7.05 9.88
N ILE A 960 -9.10 7.24 11.20
CA ILE A 960 -7.89 7.07 12.00
C ILE A 960 -7.96 5.76 12.79
N ALA A 961 -6.89 4.95 12.72
CA ALA A 961 -6.77 3.70 13.48
C ALA A 961 -6.85 3.95 14.99
N PRO A 962 -7.51 3.09 15.81
CA PRO A 962 -7.58 3.25 17.27
C PRO A 962 -6.24 3.53 17.95
N GLY A 963 -5.17 2.82 17.56
CA GLY A 963 -3.82 3.02 18.09
C GLY A 963 -3.12 4.33 17.66
N ASN A 964 -3.69 5.09 16.72
CA ASN A 964 -3.15 6.33 16.17
C ASN A 964 -4.03 7.56 16.43
N ILE A 965 -5.17 7.42 17.13
CA ILE A 965 -6.01 8.57 17.50
C ILE A 965 -5.20 9.53 18.37
N GLY A 966 -5.12 10.80 17.94
CA GLY A 966 -4.30 11.84 18.56
C GLY A 966 -2.83 11.85 18.15
N VAL A 967 -2.41 11.09 17.14
CA VAL A 967 -1.00 11.10 16.68
C VAL A 967 -0.54 12.49 16.21
N ASP A 968 -1.41 13.27 15.58
CA ASP A 968 -1.07 14.61 15.08
C ASP A 968 -0.80 15.62 16.21
N ASN A 969 -1.55 15.53 17.32
CA ASN A 969 -1.28 16.30 18.53
C ASN A 969 0.02 15.84 19.21
N PHE A 970 0.35 14.55 19.15
CA PHE A 970 1.55 13.98 19.76
C PHE A 970 2.85 14.29 19.01
N ILE A 971 2.78 14.35 17.67
CA ILE A 971 3.92 14.64 16.79
C ILE A 971 4.00 16.14 16.48
N TYR A 972 2.95 16.70 15.86
CA TYR A 972 2.95 18.06 15.29
C TYR A 972 2.37 19.13 16.22
N GLU A 973 1.96 18.78 17.44
CA GLU A 973 1.31 19.68 18.41
C GLU A 973 0.00 20.31 17.91
N VAL A 974 -0.58 19.74 16.85
CA VAL A 974 -1.89 20.15 16.31
C VAL A 974 -3.00 19.56 17.17
N SER A 975 -3.57 20.39 18.04
CA SER A 975 -4.73 20.03 18.86
C SER A 975 -5.98 19.73 18.02
N GLN A 976 -6.98 19.05 18.61
CA GLN A 976 -8.27 18.85 17.96
C GLN A 976 -8.96 20.19 17.61
N GLU A 977 -8.81 21.21 18.45
CA GLU A 977 -9.32 22.57 18.19
C GLU A 977 -8.61 23.21 16.98
N ASN A 978 -7.29 23.07 16.88
CA ASN A 978 -6.52 23.56 15.73
C ASN A 978 -6.92 22.82 14.43
N PHE A 979 -7.18 21.52 14.50
CA PHE A 979 -7.74 20.74 13.39
C PHE A 979 -9.14 21.21 12.98
N GLU A 980 -10.07 21.35 13.94
CA GLU A 980 -11.46 21.78 13.67
C GLU A 980 -11.51 23.21 13.12
N LYS A 981 -10.68 24.12 13.65
CA LYS A 981 -10.49 25.48 13.12
C LYS A 981 -9.93 25.47 11.70
N TYR A 982 -8.89 24.69 11.42
CA TYR A 982 -8.32 24.57 10.07
C TYR A 982 -9.32 23.97 9.07
N ARG A 983 -10.05 22.93 9.46
CA ARG A 983 -11.12 22.31 8.67
C ARG A 983 -12.26 23.29 8.38
N SER A 984 -12.65 24.11 9.36
CA SER A 984 -13.61 25.20 9.17
C SER A 984 -13.08 26.23 8.16
N GLY A 985 -11.79 26.59 8.26
CA GLY A 985 -11.09 27.44 7.28
C GLY A 985 -11.15 26.91 5.85
N ILE A 986 -10.92 25.60 5.65
CA ILE A 986 -11.08 24.93 4.35
C ILE A 986 -12.52 25.05 3.83
N LEU A 987 -13.52 24.90 4.70
CA LEU A 987 -14.92 25.05 4.32
C LEU A 987 -15.32 26.50 4.02
N SER A 988 -14.70 27.50 4.64
CA SER A 988 -15.05 28.92 4.43
C SER A 988 -14.45 29.56 3.17
N VAL A 989 -13.33 29.05 2.63
CA VAL A 989 -12.59 29.66 1.48
C VAL A 989 -13.52 30.15 0.35
N THR A 990 -13.47 31.42 0.00
CA THR A 990 -14.29 32.06 -1.04
C THR A 990 -13.58 32.10 -2.41
N ILE A 991 -14.25 32.66 -3.42
CA ILE A 991 -13.62 32.98 -4.71
C ILE A 991 -12.52 34.03 -4.51
N ASP A 992 -12.80 35.08 -3.74
CA ASP A 992 -11.89 36.21 -3.56
C ASP A 992 -10.65 35.81 -2.73
N ASP A 993 -10.80 34.96 -1.70
CA ASP A 993 -9.66 34.35 -0.99
C ASP A 993 -8.72 33.59 -1.93
N LEU A 994 -9.28 32.91 -2.94
CA LEU A 994 -8.51 32.21 -3.96
C LEU A 994 -7.78 33.20 -4.88
N LEU A 995 -8.47 34.24 -5.35
CA LEU A 995 -7.90 35.23 -6.26
C LEU A 995 -6.76 36.03 -5.59
N ASP A 996 -6.94 36.46 -4.34
CA ASP A 996 -5.90 37.11 -3.55
C ASP A 996 -4.72 36.17 -3.31
N THR A 997 -4.97 34.89 -3.02
CA THR A 997 -3.92 33.86 -2.92
C THR A 997 -3.12 33.71 -4.22
N ILE A 998 -3.79 33.73 -5.38
CA ILE A 998 -3.16 33.62 -6.71
C ILE A 998 -2.29 34.86 -6.99
N GLU A 999 -2.83 36.06 -6.78
CA GLU A 999 -2.10 37.32 -6.99
C GLU A 999 -0.94 37.50 -6.00
N LYS A 1000 -1.04 36.96 -4.78
CA LYS A 1000 -0.01 37.04 -3.73
C LYS A 1000 1.13 36.04 -3.90
N TYR A 1001 0.84 34.78 -4.26
CA TYR A 1001 1.84 33.69 -4.28
C TYR A 1001 2.28 33.21 -5.68
N PHE A 1002 1.53 33.52 -6.74
CA PHE A 1002 1.83 33.00 -8.10
C PHE A 1002 2.15 34.09 -9.14
N ARG A 1003 1.74 35.34 -8.92
CA ARG A 1003 1.95 36.46 -9.88
C ARG A 1003 3.40 36.83 -10.14
N LYS A 1004 4.27 36.61 -9.18
CA LYS A 1004 5.73 36.79 -9.30
C LYS A 1004 6.39 35.44 -9.08
N PRO A 1005 7.49 35.11 -9.77
CA PRO A 1005 8.31 33.97 -9.41
C PRO A 1005 8.71 34.05 -7.92
N PRO A 1006 8.52 32.97 -7.14
CA PRO A 1006 8.87 32.98 -5.72
C PRO A 1006 10.39 33.16 -5.53
N ASN A 1007 10.79 33.85 -4.46
CA ASN A 1007 12.20 34.12 -4.18
C ASN A 1007 13.03 32.85 -3.87
N HIS A 1008 12.37 31.75 -3.48
CA HIS A 1008 12.97 30.51 -3.01
C HIS A 1008 12.24 29.32 -3.64
N TYR A 1009 12.82 28.73 -4.70
CA TYR A 1009 12.25 27.55 -5.36
C TYR A 1009 13.31 26.55 -5.82
N GLY A 1010 12.92 25.28 -5.85
CA GLY A 1010 13.67 24.19 -6.45
C GLY A 1010 12.94 23.58 -7.63
N LYS A 1011 13.68 23.17 -8.67
CA LYS A 1011 13.21 22.23 -9.69
C LYS A 1011 14.00 20.94 -9.62
N CYS A 1012 13.33 19.81 -9.76
CA CYS A 1012 13.98 18.51 -9.81
C CYS A 1012 13.38 17.63 -10.91
N ILE A 1013 14.26 16.94 -11.64
CA ILE A 1013 13.92 15.84 -12.54
C ILE A 1013 14.61 14.58 -12.02
N LEU A 1014 13.90 13.46 -12.00
CA LEU A 1014 14.46 12.13 -11.78
C LEU A 1014 14.04 11.25 -12.96
N GLY A 1015 14.99 10.77 -13.75
CA GLY A 1015 14.72 10.17 -15.07
C GLY A 1015 15.94 10.14 -16.00
N PRO A 1016 15.78 9.72 -17.27
CA PRO A 1016 16.89 9.57 -18.21
C PRO A 1016 17.60 10.90 -18.51
N ALA A 1017 18.90 10.85 -18.75
CA ALA A 1017 19.74 12.04 -18.97
C ALA A 1017 19.27 12.89 -20.16
N ASN A 1018 18.87 14.14 -19.92
CA ASN A 1018 18.56 15.10 -20.98
C ASN A 1018 19.73 16.10 -21.15
N LYS A 1019 20.51 15.91 -22.22
CA LYS A 1019 21.68 16.75 -22.56
C LYS A 1019 21.33 18.17 -23.01
N GLN A 1020 20.04 18.49 -23.21
CA GLN A 1020 19.57 19.79 -23.68
C GLN A 1020 18.87 20.61 -22.58
N LEU A 1021 18.79 20.14 -21.32
CA LEU A 1021 18.06 20.83 -20.24
C LEU A 1021 18.41 22.32 -20.07
N GLU A 1022 19.69 22.69 -20.08
CA GLU A 1022 20.09 24.09 -19.90
C GLU A 1022 19.65 24.98 -21.08
N LEU A 1023 19.60 24.41 -22.30
CA LEU A 1023 19.12 25.07 -23.51
C LEU A 1023 17.59 25.18 -23.52
N GLU A 1024 16.89 24.07 -23.28
CA GLU A 1024 15.43 23.97 -23.27
C GLU A 1024 14.80 24.84 -22.18
N THR A 1025 15.43 24.95 -21.01
CA THR A 1025 14.89 25.71 -19.86
C THR A 1025 15.47 27.11 -19.70
N SER A 1026 16.60 27.42 -20.34
CA SER A 1026 17.40 28.63 -20.06
C SER A 1026 17.80 28.80 -18.59
N GLN A 1027 17.95 27.68 -17.85
CA GLN A 1027 18.39 27.64 -16.45
C GLN A 1027 19.61 26.74 -16.29
N LYS A 1028 20.41 26.94 -15.24
CA LYS A 1028 21.52 26.03 -14.90
C LYS A 1028 21.02 24.81 -14.13
N TRP A 1029 21.53 23.63 -14.45
CA TRP A 1029 21.13 22.36 -13.84
C TRP A 1029 22.32 21.62 -13.21
N LYS A 1030 22.23 21.31 -11.91
CA LYS A 1030 23.14 20.34 -11.29
C LYS A 1030 22.76 18.94 -11.77
N ILE A 1031 23.56 18.33 -12.63
CA ILE A 1031 23.42 16.92 -13.01
C ILE A 1031 24.08 16.04 -11.94
N ILE A 1032 23.39 14.96 -11.56
CA ILE A 1032 23.81 13.92 -10.62
C ILE A 1032 23.59 12.59 -11.33
N ASN A 1033 24.59 11.70 -11.37
CA ASN A 1033 24.60 10.47 -12.18
C ASN A 1033 24.52 9.21 -11.33
#